data_AF-A0A8T6IR31-F1
#
_entry.id   AF-A0A8T6IR31-F1
#
_cell.length_a   1.000
_cell.length_b   1.000
_cell.length_c   1.000
_cell.angle_alpha   90.00
_cell.angle_beta   90.00
_cell.angle_gamma   90.00
#
_symmetry.space_group_name_H-M   'P 1'
#
loop_
_entity.id
_entity.type
_entity.pdbx_description
1 polymer ?
#
loop_
_entity_poly.entity_id
_entity_poly.type
_entity_poly.pdbx_seq_one_letter_code
_entity_poly.pdbx_strand_id
1 'polypeptide(L)'
;MPIVIDGLNEAEDPRKWKALLASVDETLRKYPHVLLVTTVRPEFIGEVLPPELHCRVDMSGFRDDLDGALDKYFEYYLIDPSDAELPMWLLDHPLTLRLFCQVVNPSRERVVGVAAMPGSLTGLFDRFLEQSGDRISELSPRNNRYGLEDVRWALQQVGLDLWYGRSRSVPIAELRHKLGDSVRPWAVSIVHALEQEGILTRGRDGLDEVSAAYDALAGHLIADALLSKKSRDELESWLADSTTKVALFGEPSKRHPLASDVVRSLVGLFPRRHYGMQLWRHLDEPERTAALVAAAELEGQYLERETVDCLAALISQHPTTSPYIFERLRQTRGSAEHPLNSDFLERVVRSMSMSERDLWWSEWVRRHSEDIVADLQNLADTWRDNQQRDERDRLLVGWVKWLLTSTVLNLRDFATMAVYWFGRGDPIALFDMTLESLSLNDKYIPERMLAASYGIAMAYWADPNGENVRQAVTQLAQGLYERMFAPDARYSTAHALMQDYALCIIELALQVNPLTLNGEQLARTRRPLKQVESPFPAASAVTDIEFEEVDRAFHMDFENYTMGSLVKGRANYDYDHRDYSDIRRQIRWRVGNLGFSNEKFAELDRLIDNASWHSRGARAKVERYGKKYSWIGFFEMYGVRLNKGLLPDWADHDRPSDSDIDPSFPAPPRDWVPELDDPLNRGPEDVVDWVSTGPTPDYESILKLEEIDGEPGPWLLLDGFIEQGQEGDDRLVFTFLRCFLSGPSELQQVFTEYDLRPYPGNHAIPDPITDTNTFAGEIPWSTRFAYPLRDENGAAERQIVMAFETYGPDQQEGFPIELPVVNFLWERALESSVNKVGNAIVPSPALCERLGLSSHAQQFDLYDSDGSIASICLIRKQGKISSQLFYMREDLFTRYAAETGQTVAWLVWGERTPSYAAWRSLERKIPQNVYSEYAHIHKRSYVWNGQVPEIRNELETEDLQ
;
A
#
# COMPACT_ATOMS: atom_id res chain seq x y z
N MET A 1 -24.59 -7.07 47.92
CA MET A 1 -25.31 -8.31 47.52
C MET A 1 -26.15 -8.01 46.30
N PRO A 2 -25.80 -8.52 45.11
CA PRO A 2 -26.60 -8.33 43.91
C PRO A 2 -27.78 -9.31 43.87
N ILE A 3 -28.94 -8.83 43.49
CA ILE A 3 -30.09 -9.63 43.01
C ILE A 3 -30.16 -9.35 41.52
N VAL A 4 -30.09 -10.40 40.70
CA VAL A 4 -30.13 -10.26 39.24
C VAL A 4 -31.39 -10.96 38.72
N ILE A 5 -32.21 -10.22 37.98
CA ILE A 5 -33.40 -10.76 37.29
C ILE A 5 -33.18 -10.58 35.80
N ASP A 6 -32.86 -11.67 35.14
CA ASP A 6 -32.61 -11.69 33.70
C ASP A 6 -33.93 -11.85 32.92
N GLY A 7 -34.04 -11.17 31.78
CA GLY A 7 -35.10 -11.35 30.80
C GLY A 7 -36.50 -10.95 31.29
N LEU A 8 -36.68 -9.73 31.82
CA LEU A 8 -38.01 -9.30 32.29
C LEU A 8 -39.11 -9.39 31.21
N ASN A 9 -38.71 -9.19 29.95
CA ASN A 9 -39.56 -9.33 28.77
C ASN A 9 -39.99 -10.78 28.45
N GLU A 10 -39.42 -11.80 29.09
CA GLU A 10 -39.70 -13.23 28.81
C GLU A 10 -40.85 -13.80 29.64
N ALA A 11 -41.40 -13.01 30.57
CA ALA A 11 -42.57 -13.42 31.33
C ALA A 11 -43.79 -13.67 30.41
N GLU A 12 -44.71 -14.54 30.85
CA GLU A 12 -46.01 -14.72 30.18
C GLU A 12 -46.78 -13.39 30.06
N ASP A 13 -46.58 -12.48 31.03
CA ASP A 13 -47.10 -11.12 31.01
C ASP A 13 -46.09 -10.12 31.63
N PRO A 14 -45.17 -9.54 30.86
CA PRO A 14 -44.14 -8.63 31.34
C PRO A 14 -44.68 -7.34 31.97
N ARG A 15 -45.92 -6.95 31.66
CA ARG A 15 -46.59 -5.79 32.27
C ARG A 15 -46.73 -5.93 33.79
N LYS A 16 -46.71 -7.16 34.31
CA LYS A 16 -46.75 -7.44 35.75
C LYS A 16 -45.50 -6.94 36.48
N TRP A 17 -44.36 -6.86 35.81
CA TRP A 17 -43.09 -6.45 36.42
C TRP A 17 -43.09 -5.01 36.88
N LYS A 18 -43.80 -4.11 36.20
CA LYS A 18 -43.77 -2.66 36.50
C LYS A 18 -44.18 -2.35 37.94
N ALA A 19 -45.29 -2.93 38.42
CA ALA A 19 -45.74 -2.75 39.79
C ALA A 19 -44.81 -3.44 40.81
N LEU A 20 -44.25 -4.59 40.44
CA LEU A 20 -43.33 -5.35 41.30
C LEU A 20 -42.01 -4.61 41.49
N LEU A 21 -41.41 -4.08 40.42
CA LEU A 21 -40.16 -3.33 40.47
C LEU A 21 -40.31 -2.01 41.24
N ALA A 22 -41.42 -1.29 41.07
CA ALA A 22 -41.71 -0.10 41.86
C ALA A 22 -41.80 -0.41 43.38
N SER A 23 -42.44 -1.53 43.75
CA SER A 23 -42.49 -1.98 45.14
C SER A 23 -41.12 -2.41 45.68
N VAL A 24 -40.28 -3.01 44.82
CA VAL A 24 -38.94 -3.45 45.21
C VAL A 24 -38.01 -2.25 45.38
N ASP A 25 -38.10 -1.19 44.57
CA ASP A 25 -37.30 0.04 44.73
C ASP A 25 -37.46 0.66 46.13
N GLU A 26 -38.70 0.86 46.59
CA GLU A 26 -38.99 1.38 47.94
C GLU A 26 -38.47 0.45 49.05
N THR A 27 -38.44 -0.85 48.79
CA THR A 27 -37.90 -1.84 49.73
C THR A 27 -36.37 -1.76 49.78
N LEU A 28 -35.71 -1.65 48.62
CA LEU A 28 -34.25 -1.60 48.49
C LEU A 28 -33.63 -0.36 49.14
N ARG A 29 -34.36 0.77 49.23
CA ARG A 29 -33.92 1.95 49.99
C ARG A 29 -33.58 1.66 51.46
N LYS A 30 -34.19 0.62 52.06
CA LYS A 30 -33.90 0.18 53.44
C LYS A 30 -32.65 -0.71 53.54
N TYR A 31 -32.08 -1.13 52.40
CA TYR A 31 -30.97 -2.08 52.30
C TYR A 31 -29.87 -1.53 51.37
N PRO A 32 -29.06 -0.55 51.80
CA PRO A 32 -28.12 0.18 50.95
C PRO A 32 -26.96 -0.67 50.38
N HIS A 33 -26.80 -1.91 50.86
CA HIS A 33 -25.79 -2.86 50.37
C HIS A 33 -26.39 -3.92 49.42
N VAL A 34 -27.65 -3.78 49.02
CA VAL A 34 -28.32 -4.68 48.06
C VAL A 34 -28.51 -3.95 46.74
N LEU A 35 -28.02 -4.53 45.64
CA LEU A 35 -28.16 -4.00 44.28
C LEU A 35 -29.13 -4.87 43.51
N LEU A 36 -30.14 -4.30 42.88
CA LEU A 36 -30.98 -5.02 41.92
C LEU A 36 -30.51 -4.68 40.51
N VAL A 37 -30.18 -5.71 39.73
CA VAL A 37 -29.88 -5.61 38.31
C VAL A 37 -30.97 -6.34 37.56
N THR A 38 -31.57 -5.70 36.57
CA THR A 38 -32.57 -6.32 35.70
C THR A 38 -32.20 -6.12 34.25
N THR A 39 -32.39 -7.14 33.42
CA THR A 39 -32.22 -7.00 31.97
C THR A 39 -33.59 -6.95 31.30
N VAL A 40 -33.71 -6.09 30.29
CA VAL A 40 -34.93 -5.91 29.51
C VAL A 40 -34.55 -5.41 28.14
N ARG A 41 -35.21 -5.89 27.09
CA ARG A 41 -34.97 -5.35 25.75
C ARG A 41 -35.48 -3.91 25.65
N PRO A 42 -34.82 -3.02 24.88
CA PRO A 42 -35.15 -1.59 24.82
C PRO A 42 -36.63 -1.28 24.57
N GLU A 43 -37.28 -2.11 23.76
CA GLU A 43 -38.71 -2.04 23.47
C GLU A 43 -39.67 -2.20 24.64
N PHE A 44 -39.34 -3.07 25.59
CA PHE A 44 -40.25 -3.37 26.70
C PHE A 44 -40.07 -2.41 27.87
N ILE A 45 -39.12 -1.47 27.78
CA ILE A 45 -38.83 -0.50 28.84
C ILE A 45 -40.08 0.25 29.28
N GLY A 46 -40.93 0.72 28.34
CA GLY A 46 -42.14 1.47 28.68
C GLY A 46 -43.19 0.66 29.45
N GLU A 47 -43.24 -0.65 29.20
CA GLU A 47 -44.23 -1.58 29.76
C GLU A 47 -43.76 -2.24 31.06
N VAL A 48 -42.45 -2.49 31.15
CA VAL A 48 -41.82 -3.28 32.22
C VAL A 48 -41.23 -2.39 33.31
N LEU A 49 -40.60 -1.26 32.94
CA LEU A 49 -39.88 -0.42 33.89
C LEU A 49 -40.76 0.74 34.42
N PRO A 50 -40.72 1.01 35.74
CA PRO A 50 -41.21 2.26 36.31
C PRO A 50 -40.48 3.50 35.73
N PRO A 51 -41.18 4.64 35.52
CA PRO A 51 -40.55 5.86 35.02
C PRO A 51 -39.45 6.44 35.94
N GLU A 52 -39.48 6.12 37.24
CA GLU A 52 -38.56 6.67 38.24
C GLU A 52 -37.22 5.91 38.37
N LEU A 53 -36.98 4.85 37.57
CA LEU A 53 -35.71 4.12 37.58
C LEU A 53 -34.69 4.78 36.64
N HIS A 54 -33.65 5.39 37.23
CA HIS A 54 -32.73 6.30 36.51
C HIS A 54 -31.37 5.71 36.12
N CYS A 55 -31.03 4.48 36.53
CA CYS A 55 -29.75 3.85 36.18
C CYS A 55 -29.94 2.86 35.03
N ARG A 56 -29.53 3.24 33.82
CA ARG A 56 -29.60 2.43 32.60
C ARG A 56 -28.23 2.34 31.94
N VAL A 57 -27.88 1.14 31.49
CA VAL A 57 -26.70 0.87 30.68
C VAL A 57 -27.18 0.19 29.40
N ASP A 58 -26.83 0.75 28.25
CA ASP A 58 -27.13 0.16 26.93
C ASP A 58 -25.97 -0.72 26.48
N MET A 59 -26.28 -1.89 25.90
CA MET A 59 -25.29 -2.85 25.40
C MET A 59 -25.27 -2.81 23.86
N SER A 60 -24.15 -2.40 23.26
CA SER A 60 -23.98 -2.14 21.82
C SER A 60 -23.31 -3.28 21.03
N GLY A 61 -23.15 -4.47 21.61
CA GLY A 61 -22.54 -5.63 20.94
C GLY A 61 -21.00 -5.58 20.95
N PHE A 62 -20.34 -6.06 19.89
CA PHE A 62 -18.88 -6.12 19.78
C PHE A 62 -18.25 -4.92 19.04
N ARG A 63 -19.02 -3.85 18.83
CA ARG A 63 -18.57 -2.68 18.05
C ARG A 63 -17.23 -2.08 18.52
N ASP A 64 -16.94 -2.16 19.81
CA ASP A 64 -15.72 -1.58 20.41
C ASP A 64 -14.50 -2.52 20.34
N ASP A 65 -14.69 -3.83 20.09
CA ASP A 65 -13.62 -4.85 20.01
C ASP A 65 -14.09 -6.07 19.18
N LEU A 66 -14.30 -5.85 17.87
CA LEU A 66 -14.80 -6.89 16.97
C LEU A 66 -13.73 -7.94 16.66
N ASP A 67 -12.50 -7.51 16.36
CA ASP A 67 -11.40 -8.41 16.03
C ASP A 67 -11.07 -9.33 17.22
N GLY A 68 -11.00 -8.79 18.43
CA GLY A 68 -10.81 -9.59 19.64
C GLY A 68 -11.97 -10.54 19.96
N ALA A 69 -13.18 -10.23 19.50
CA ALA A 69 -14.32 -11.14 19.59
C ALA A 69 -14.25 -12.26 18.54
N LEU A 70 -13.89 -11.94 17.30
CA LEU A 70 -13.71 -12.91 16.22
C LEU A 70 -12.66 -13.95 16.58
N ASP A 71 -11.48 -13.51 17.04
CA ASP A 71 -10.39 -14.40 17.43
C ASP A 71 -10.85 -15.42 18.48
N LYS A 72 -11.53 -14.95 19.54
CA LYS A 72 -12.02 -15.82 20.62
C LYS A 72 -13.10 -16.78 20.15
N TYR A 73 -14.04 -16.32 19.33
CA TYR A 73 -15.11 -17.19 18.82
C TYR A 73 -14.54 -18.23 17.86
N PHE A 74 -13.65 -17.85 16.96
CA PHE A 74 -13.06 -18.78 16.01
C PHE A 74 -12.13 -19.78 16.67
N GLU A 75 -11.31 -19.34 17.63
CA GLU A 75 -10.54 -20.25 18.48
C GLU A 75 -11.46 -21.26 19.20
N TYR A 76 -12.52 -20.78 19.85
CA TYR A 76 -13.44 -21.64 20.59
C TYR A 76 -14.19 -22.64 19.70
N TYR A 77 -14.61 -22.22 18.51
CA TYR A 77 -15.30 -23.08 17.55
C TYR A 77 -14.35 -23.88 16.65
N LEU A 78 -13.03 -23.82 16.85
CA LEU A 78 -12.02 -24.42 15.97
C LEU A 78 -12.26 -24.03 14.50
N ILE A 79 -12.44 -22.74 14.25
CA ILE A 79 -12.58 -22.16 12.91
C ILE A 79 -11.26 -21.47 12.60
N ASP A 80 -10.67 -21.81 11.47
CA ASP A 80 -9.51 -21.12 10.93
C ASP A 80 -9.98 -20.11 9.88
N PRO A 81 -9.94 -18.79 10.19
CA PRO A 81 -10.42 -17.75 9.31
C PRO A 81 -9.39 -17.29 8.29
N SER A 82 -8.16 -17.82 8.31
CA SER A 82 -6.96 -17.21 7.70
C SER A 82 -7.16 -16.65 6.29
N ASP A 83 -8.08 -17.23 5.52
CA ASP A 83 -8.39 -16.82 4.13
C ASP A 83 -9.89 -16.60 3.84
N ALA A 84 -10.73 -16.55 4.88
CA ALA A 84 -12.18 -16.35 4.74
C ALA A 84 -12.53 -14.87 4.78
N GLU A 85 -13.24 -14.41 3.76
CA GLU A 85 -13.91 -13.13 3.88
C GLU A 85 -15.20 -13.29 4.69
N LEU A 86 -15.24 -12.56 5.78
CA LEU A 86 -16.30 -12.65 6.76
C LEU A 86 -17.33 -11.56 6.51
N PRO A 87 -18.63 -11.86 6.65
CA PRO A 87 -19.66 -10.83 6.58
C PRO A 87 -19.60 -9.97 7.86
N MET A 88 -18.65 -9.02 7.94
CA MET A 88 -18.35 -8.28 9.18
C MET A 88 -19.58 -7.53 9.73
N TRP A 89 -20.44 -7.01 8.85
CA TRP A 89 -21.73 -6.42 9.23
C TRP A 89 -22.66 -7.39 9.96
N LEU A 90 -22.54 -8.69 9.68
CA LEU A 90 -23.26 -9.76 10.36
C LEU A 90 -22.52 -10.19 11.63
N LEU A 91 -21.19 -10.12 11.67
CA LEU A 91 -20.41 -10.59 12.83
C LEU A 91 -20.28 -9.54 13.96
N ASP A 92 -20.62 -8.27 13.70
CA ASP A 92 -20.65 -7.18 14.71
C ASP A 92 -21.55 -7.50 15.92
N HIS A 93 -22.59 -8.30 15.68
CA HIS A 93 -23.63 -8.59 16.65
C HIS A 93 -23.39 -9.96 17.31
N PRO A 94 -23.36 -10.07 18.65
CA PRO A 94 -22.95 -11.30 19.33
C PRO A 94 -23.76 -12.56 18.97
N LEU A 95 -25.07 -12.42 18.73
CA LEU A 95 -25.93 -13.56 18.36
C LEU A 95 -25.62 -14.09 16.96
N THR A 96 -25.30 -13.21 16.01
CA THR A 96 -25.07 -13.57 14.62
C THR A 96 -23.64 -14.08 14.42
N LEU A 97 -22.65 -13.57 15.17
CA LEU A 97 -21.33 -14.19 15.26
C LEU A 97 -21.42 -15.61 15.85
N ARG A 98 -22.15 -15.77 16.95
CA ARG A 98 -22.40 -17.10 17.52
C ARG A 98 -23.09 -18.02 16.52
N LEU A 99 -24.15 -17.54 15.85
CA LEU A 99 -24.90 -18.31 14.86
C LEU A 99 -23.99 -18.75 13.71
N PHE A 100 -23.20 -17.83 13.16
CA PHE A 100 -22.23 -18.13 12.11
C PHE A 100 -21.29 -19.25 12.56
N CYS A 101 -20.67 -19.12 13.73
CA CYS A 101 -19.73 -20.12 14.23
C CYS A 101 -20.40 -21.49 14.50
N GLN A 102 -21.63 -21.48 15.03
CA GLN A 102 -22.41 -22.71 15.26
C GLN A 102 -22.75 -23.42 13.95
N VAL A 103 -23.08 -22.68 12.90
CA VAL A 103 -23.37 -23.27 11.59
C VAL A 103 -22.10 -23.81 10.93
N VAL A 104 -20.99 -23.10 11.05
CA VAL A 104 -19.69 -23.46 10.45
C VAL A 104 -19.09 -24.70 11.10
N ASN A 105 -19.05 -24.76 12.44
CA ASN A 105 -18.46 -25.89 13.17
C ASN A 105 -19.25 -26.24 14.44
N PRO A 106 -20.41 -26.91 14.30
CA PRO A 106 -21.29 -27.17 15.44
C PRO A 106 -20.67 -28.12 16.49
N SER A 107 -19.89 -29.12 16.06
CA SER A 107 -19.32 -30.15 16.95
C SER A 107 -17.97 -29.76 17.54
N ARG A 108 -17.19 -28.91 16.85
CA ARG A 108 -15.86 -28.44 17.29
C ARG A 108 -14.89 -29.59 17.56
N GLU A 109 -15.01 -30.68 16.82
CA GLU A 109 -14.15 -31.87 16.97
C GLU A 109 -12.81 -31.72 16.24
N ARG A 110 -12.79 -30.91 15.18
CA ARG A 110 -11.60 -30.61 14.36
C ARG A 110 -11.63 -29.18 13.87
N VAL A 111 -10.47 -28.65 13.54
CA VAL A 111 -10.34 -27.34 12.89
C VAL A 111 -10.97 -27.40 11.49
N VAL A 112 -11.79 -26.39 11.15
CA VAL A 112 -12.40 -26.23 9.83
C VAL A 112 -12.01 -24.88 9.23
N GLY A 113 -11.75 -24.85 7.92
CA GLY A 113 -11.39 -23.63 7.18
C GLY A 113 -12.53 -23.07 6.32
N VAL A 114 -12.18 -22.17 5.40
CA VAL A 114 -13.11 -21.42 4.52
C VAL A 114 -14.16 -22.30 3.82
N ALA A 115 -13.79 -23.50 3.38
CA ALA A 115 -14.71 -24.42 2.69
C ALA A 115 -15.93 -24.84 3.52
N ALA A 116 -15.84 -24.80 4.85
CA ALA A 116 -16.96 -25.08 5.75
C ALA A 116 -17.88 -23.85 5.94
N MET A 117 -17.45 -22.65 5.55
CA MET A 117 -18.20 -21.43 5.75
C MET A 117 -19.34 -21.29 4.74
N PRO A 118 -20.52 -20.78 5.15
CA PRO A 118 -21.56 -20.41 4.20
C PRO A 118 -21.09 -19.24 3.33
N GLY A 119 -21.10 -19.40 2.00
CA GLY A 119 -20.60 -18.36 1.08
C GLY A 119 -21.59 -17.24 0.79
N SER A 120 -22.77 -17.25 1.41
CA SER A 120 -23.80 -16.21 1.31
C SER A 120 -24.71 -16.21 2.54
N LEU A 121 -25.39 -15.07 2.76
CA LEU A 121 -26.41 -14.95 3.82
C LEU A 121 -27.53 -15.98 3.67
N THR A 122 -27.96 -16.23 2.44
CA THR A 122 -28.97 -17.25 2.15
C THR A 122 -28.45 -18.64 2.51
N GLY A 123 -27.17 -18.93 2.23
CA GLY A 123 -26.54 -20.23 2.56
C GLY A 123 -26.44 -20.44 4.06
N LEU A 124 -26.14 -19.36 4.81
CA LEU A 124 -26.15 -19.38 6.26
C LEU A 124 -27.54 -19.70 6.82
N PHE A 125 -28.59 -19.04 6.32
CA PHE A 125 -29.96 -19.29 6.80
C PHE A 125 -30.48 -20.67 6.42
N ASP A 126 -30.23 -21.16 5.20
CA ASP A 126 -30.59 -22.52 4.79
C ASP A 126 -30.00 -23.54 5.78
N ARG A 127 -28.68 -23.45 6.06
CA ARG A 127 -28.02 -24.37 7.00
C ARG A 127 -28.50 -24.18 8.44
N PHE A 128 -28.71 -22.94 8.88
CA PHE A 128 -29.22 -22.66 10.23
C PHE A 128 -30.60 -23.27 10.46
N LEU A 129 -31.53 -23.07 9.52
CA LEU A 129 -32.89 -23.57 9.63
C LEU A 129 -32.93 -25.10 9.56
N GLU A 130 -32.08 -25.72 8.73
CA GLU A 130 -31.93 -27.18 8.68
C GLU A 130 -31.41 -27.75 10.01
N GLN A 131 -30.30 -27.23 10.53
CA GLN A 131 -29.73 -27.66 11.81
C GLN A 131 -30.69 -27.42 12.99
N SER A 132 -31.42 -26.31 12.98
CA SER A 132 -32.42 -26.01 14.01
C SER A 132 -33.60 -26.98 13.92
N GLY A 133 -34.03 -27.34 12.70
CA GLY A 133 -35.04 -28.36 12.48
C GLY A 133 -34.64 -29.73 13.01
N ASP A 134 -33.39 -30.14 12.76
CA ASP A 134 -32.83 -31.39 13.29
C ASP A 134 -32.81 -31.39 14.82
N ARG A 135 -32.32 -30.31 15.45
CA ARG A 135 -32.32 -30.16 16.92
C ARG A 135 -33.72 -30.19 17.53
N ILE A 136 -34.67 -29.45 16.96
CA ILE A 136 -36.07 -29.45 17.44
C ILE A 136 -36.64 -30.87 17.34
N SER A 137 -36.37 -31.58 16.24
CA SER A 137 -36.80 -32.97 16.03
C SER A 137 -36.19 -33.93 17.07
N GLU A 138 -34.89 -33.80 17.35
CA GLU A 138 -34.16 -34.61 18.34
C GLU A 138 -34.62 -34.37 19.78
N LEU A 139 -34.81 -33.10 20.16
CA LEU A 139 -35.16 -32.67 21.52
C LEU A 139 -36.66 -32.77 21.82
N SER A 140 -37.50 -32.99 20.79
CA SER A 140 -38.95 -33.10 20.96
C SER A 140 -39.33 -34.23 21.93
N PRO A 141 -40.17 -33.96 22.95
CA PRO A 141 -40.58 -34.96 23.93
C PRO A 141 -41.21 -36.19 23.26
N ARG A 142 -40.93 -37.40 23.77
CA ARG A 142 -41.40 -38.68 23.18
C ARG A 142 -42.93 -38.74 22.95
N ASN A 143 -43.71 -38.03 23.75
CA ASN A 143 -45.16 -37.99 23.67
C ASN A 143 -45.71 -36.92 22.72
N ASN A 144 -44.87 -35.99 22.25
CA ASN A 144 -45.19 -34.86 21.38
C ASN A 144 -44.05 -34.65 20.36
N ARG A 145 -43.70 -35.70 19.60
CA ARG A 145 -42.63 -35.61 18.60
C ARG A 145 -43.02 -34.69 17.44
N TYR A 146 -42.17 -33.73 17.13
CA TYR A 146 -42.16 -33.05 15.83
C TYR A 146 -41.08 -33.71 14.98
N GLY A 147 -41.42 -34.11 13.75
CA GLY A 147 -40.44 -34.49 12.75
C GLY A 147 -39.89 -33.26 12.02
N LEU A 148 -38.83 -33.45 11.24
CA LEU A 148 -38.25 -32.39 10.41
C LEU A 148 -39.28 -31.75 9.46
N GLU A 149 -40.18 -32.55 8.89
CA GLU A 149 -41.27 -32.07 8.02
C GLU A 149 -42.29 -31.19 8.76
N ASP A 150 -42.54 -31.45 10.06
CA ASP A 150 -43.43 -30.61 10.87
C ASP A 150 -42.80 -29.24 11.11
N VAL A 151 -41.48 -29.20 11.35
CA VAL A 151 -40.73 -27.94 11.51
C VAL A 151 -40.68 -27.17 10.20
N ARG A 152 -40.35 -27.84 9.08
CA ARG A 152 -40.37 -27.22 7.74
C ARG A 152 -41.73 -26.63 7.41
N TRP A 153 -42.80 -27.38 7.66
CA TRP A 153 -44.15 -26.90 7.44
C TRP A 153 -44.48 -25.69 8.34
N ALA A 154 -44.05 -25.71 9.61
CA ALA A 154 -44.24 -24.58 10.50
C ALA A 154 -43.53 -23.31 10.01
N LEU A 155 -42.27 -23.43 9.58
CA LEU A 155 -41.50 -22.34 8.98
C LEU A 155 -42.18 -21.78 7.72
N GLN A 156 -42.70 -22.67 6.85
CA GLN A 156 -43.46 -22.25 5.67
C GLN A 156 -44.74 -21.48 6.04
N GLN A 157 -45.50 -21.93 7.04
CA GLN A 157 -46.70 -21.21 7.47
C GLN A 157 -46.35 -19.82 8.02
N VAL A 158 -45.28 -19.68 8.80
CA VAL A 158 -44.79 -18.37 9.25
C VAL A 158 -44.50 -17.47 8.05
N GLY A 159 -43.76 -17.94 7.05
CA GLY A 159 -43.45 -17.17 5.85
C GLY A 159 -44.70 -16.73 5.07
N LEU A 160 -45.67 -17.63 4.88
CA LEU A 160 -46.93 -17.29 4.19
C LEU A 160 -47.77 -16.28 4.97
N ASP A 161 -47.84 -16.41 6.31
CA ASP A 161 -48.60 -15.52 7.16
C ASP A 161 -48.02 -14.10 7.17
N LEU A 162 -46.69 -13.98 7.22
CA LEU A 162 -46.01 -12.70 7.08
C LEU A 162 -46.33 -12.05 5.73
N TRP A 163 -46.20 -12.81 4.63
CA TRP A 163 -46.42 -12.30 3.28
C TRP A 163 -47.85 -11.82 3.04
N TYR A 164 -48.85 -12.69 3.29
CA TYR A 164 -50.25 -12.35 3.03
C TYR A 164 -50.82 -11.39 4.06
N GLY A 165 -50.33 -11.43 5.30
CA GLY A 165 -50.66 -10.45 6.34
C GLY A 165 -50.07 -9.07 6.09
N ARG A 166 -49.09 -8.95 5.16
CA ARG A 166 -48.34 -7.71 4.90
C ARG A 166 -47.75 -7.10 6.17
N SER A 167 -47.26 -7.96 7.06
CA SER A 167 -46.83 -7.62 8.41
C SER A 167 -45.40 -8.09 8.67
N ARG A 168 -44.80 -7.57 9.76
CA ARG A 168 -43.53 -8.07 10.30
C ARG A 168 -43.72 -9.14 11.38
N SER A 169 -44.96 -9.36 11.80
CA SER A 169 -45.33 -10.25 12.89
C SER A 169 -46.59 -11.06 12.56
N VAL A 170 -46.75 -12.18 13.26
CA VAL A 170 -47.89 -13.08 13.16
C VAL A 170 -48.48 -13.28 14.56
N PRO A 171 -49.82 -13.18 14.75
CA PRO A 171 -50.44 -13.52 16.02
C PRO A 171 -50.16 -14.97 16.44
N ILE A 172 -49.60 -15.15 17.64
CA ILE A 172 -49.25 -16.46 18.22
C ILE A 172 -50.46 -17.38 18.27
N ALA A 173 -51.62 -16.87 18.69
CA ALA A 173 -52.84 -17.67 18.76
C ALA A 173 -53.26 -18.21 17.39
N GLU A 174 -53.18 -17.39 16.34
CA GLU A 174 -53.51 -17.80 14.98
C GLU A 174 -52.48 -18.78 14.42
N LEU A 175 -51.19 -18.52 14.65
CA LEU A 175 -50.10 -19.40 14.22
C LEU A 175 -50.23 -20.76 14.89
N ARG A 176 -50.41 -20.81 16.21
CA ARG A 176 -50.61 -22.07 16.95
C ARG A 176 -51.89 -22.79 16.54
N HIS A 177 -52.93 -22.08 16.15
CA HIS A 177 -54.15 -22.70 15.62
C HIS A 177 -53.87 -23.36 14.28
N LYS A 178 -53.25 -22.65 13.34
CA LYS A 178 -52.85 -23.21 12.04
C LYS A 178 -51.95 -24.42 12.20
N LEU A 179 -50.98 -24.37 13.10
CA LEU A 179 -50.02 -25.44 13.34
C LEU A 179 -50.56 -26.65 14.11
N GLY A 180 -51.85 -26.65 14.52
CA GLY A 180 -52.42 -27.71 15.35
C GLY A 180 -51.83 -27.77 16.77
N ASP A 181 -51.28 -26.65 17.23
CA ASP A 181 -50.50 -26.50 18.46
C ASP A 181 -51.25 -25.77 19.60
N SER A 182 -52.46 -25.26 19.33
CA SER A 182 -53.24 -24.45 20.28
C SER A 182 -53.55 -25.13 21.61
N VAL A 183 -53.74 -26.46 21.58
CA VAL A 183 -54.11 -27.25 22.77
C VAL A 183 -52.91 -27.69 23.61
N ARG A 184 -51.68 -27.45 23.14
CA ARG A 184 -50.45 -27.89 23.82
C ARG A 184 -50.01 -26.85 24.88
N PRO A 185 -49.37 -27.28 25.98
CA PRO A 185 -48.68 -26.33 26.87
C PRO A 185 -47.57 -25.59 26.12
N TRP A 186 -47.34 -24.32 26.46
CA TRP A 186 -46.31 -23.49 25.80
C TRP A 186 -44.92 -24.14 25.83
N ALA A 187 -44.55 -24.78 26.94
CA ALA A 187 -43.27 -25.47 27.11
C ALA A 187 -42.99 -26.60 26.11
N VAL A 188 -44.01 -27.10 25.40
CA VAL A 188 -43.88 -28.15 24.37
C VAL A 188 -44.46 -27.72 23.02
N SER A 189 -44.70 -26.42 22.84
CA SER A 189 -45.18 -25.81 21.60
C SER A 189 -44.07 -25.76 20.56
N ILE A 190 -44.38 -26.04 19.30
CA ILE A 190 -43.43 -25.83 18.19
C ILE A 190 -43.08 -24.35 18.01
N VAL A 191 -44.02 -23.44 18.29
CA VAL A 191 -43.76 -21.99 18.23
C VAL A 191 -42.76 -21.59 19.31
N HIS A 192 -42.86 -22.19 20.50
CA HIS A 192 -41.86 -22.01 21.55
C HIS A 192 -40.51 -22.65 21.21
N ALA A 193 -40.50 -23.83 20.55
CA ALA A 193 -39.26 -24.45 20.10
C ALA A 193 -38.53 -23.59 19.06
N LEU A 194 -39.26 -23.00 18.11
CA LEU A 194 -38.73 -22.02 17.15
C LEU A 194 -38.21 -20.74 17.84
N GLU A 195 -38.86 -20.31 18.93
CA GLU A 195 -38.38 -19.21 19.77
C GLU A 195 -37.07 -19.57 20.51
N GLN A 196 -36.97 -20.78 21.06
CA GLN A 196 -35.75 -21.25 21.76
C GLN A 196 -34.55 -21.41 20.82
N GLU A 197 -34.78 -21.85 19.59
CA GLU A 197 -33.74 -21.89 18.55
C GLU A 197 -33.38 -20.49 18.00
N GLY A 198 -34.07 -19.43 18.45
CA GLY A 198 -33.81 -18.05 18.02
C GLY A 198 -34.29 -17.74 16.59
N ILE A 199 -35.21 -18.54 16.05
CA ILE A 199 -35.83 -18.28 14.74
C ILE A 199 -36.93 -17.22 14.89
N LEU A 200 -37.74 -17.33 15.96
CA LEU A 200 -38.82 -16.41 16.28
C LEU A 200 -38.52 -15.61 17.55
N THR A 201 -39.08 -14.41 17.63
CA THR A 201 -39.02 -13.52 18.79
C THR A 201 -40.38 -12.86 19.00
N ARG A 202 -40.74 -12.55 20.25
CA ARG A 202 -42.00 -11.86 20.56
C ARG A 202 -41.89 -10.36 20.26
N GLY A 203 -42.96 -9.80 19.70
CA GLY A 203 -43.01 -8.40 19.23
C GLY A 203 -43.04 -7.33 20.33
N ARG A 204 -42.74 -6.08 19.94
CA ARG A 204 -42.67 -4.90 20.84
C ARG A 204 -44.04 -4.43 21.38
N ASP A 205 -45.11 -4.61 20.61
CA ASP A 205 -46.44 -4.00 20.87
C ASP A 205 -47.49 -5.02 21.41
N GLY A 206 -47.09 -6.27 21.66
CA GLY A 206 -48.01 -7.30 22.16
C GLY A 206 -47.34 -8.66 22.34
N LEU A 207 -47.56 -9.25 23.52
CA LEU A 207 -47.16 -10.62 23.88
C LEU A 207 -47.84 -11.70 23.04
N ASP A 208 -48.83 -11.30 22.26
CA ASP A 208 -49.67 -12.18 21.47
C ASP A 208 -49.18 -12.32 20.02
N GLU A 209 -48.02 -11.74 19.66
CA GLU A 209 -47.44 -11.83 18.31
C GLU A 209 -45.96 -12.27 18.32
N VAL A 210 -45.56 -12.98 17.26
CA VAL A 210 -44.17 -13.38 16.98
C VAL A 210 -43.69 -12.82 15.64
N SER A 211 -42.45 -12.36 15.60
CA SER A 211 -41.71 -11.99 14.39
C SER A 211 -40.47 -12.88 14.24
N ALA A 212 -39.88 -12.95 13.05
CA ALA A 212 -38.55 -13.55 12.95
C ALA A 212 -37.53 -12.72 13.75
N ALA A 213 -36.43 -13.36 14.17
CA ALA A 213 -35.40 -12.69 14.98
C ALA A 213 -34.75 -11.47 14.28
N TYR A 214 -34.76 -11.45 12.95
CA TYR A 214 -34.27 -10.34 12.14
C TYR A 214 -35.01 -10.31 10.79
N ASP A 215 -35.17 -9.10 10.22
CA ASP A 215 -35.94 -8.87 8.98
C ASP A 215 -35.39 -9.70 7.79
N ALA A 216 -34.07 -9.92 7.72
CA ALA A 216 -33.46 -10.77 6.70
C ALA A 216 -33.88 -12.27 6.83
N LEU A 217 -34.08 -12.79 8.06
CA LEU A 217 -34.62 -14.15 8.25
C LEU A 217 -36.07 -14.20 7.81
N ALA A 218 -36.85 -13.17 8.18
CA ALA A 218 -38.25 -13.08 7.81
C ALA A 218 -38.40 -13.07 6.29
N GLY A 219 -37.57 -12.28 5.60
CA GLY A 219 -37.47 -12.28 4.14
C GLY A 219 -37.13 -13.65 3.56
N HIS A 220 -36.20 -14.37 4.18
CA HIS A 220 -35.81 -15.73 3.78
C HIS A 220 -36.95 -16.74 3.95
N LEU A 221 -37.63 -16.74 5.11
CA LEU A 221 -38.79 -17.59 5.38
C LEU A 221 -39.93 -17.33 4.41
N ILE A 222 -40.22 -16.05 4.13
CA ILE A 222 -41.22 -15.66 3.13
C ILE A 222 -40.83 -16.19 1.74
N ALA A 223 -39.60 -15.91 1.29
CA ALA A 223 -39.13 -16.30 -0.03
C ALA A 223 -39.15 -17.82 -0.22
N ASP A 224 -38.65 -18.58 0.76
CA ASP A 224 -38.64 -20.05 0.72
C ASP A 224 -40.06 -20.64 0.71
N ALA A 225 -40.97 -20.07 1.52
CA ALA A 225 -42.37 -20.48 1.54
C ALA A 225 -43.10 -20.21 0.21
N LEU A 226 -42.81 -19.07 -0.44
CA LEU A 226 -43.38 -18.71 -1.74
C LEU A 226 -42.87 -19.62 -2.86
N LEU A 227 -41.58 -19.94 -2.86
CA LEU A 227 -40.96 -20.86 -3.83
C LEU A 227 -41.44 -22.29 -3.63
N SER A 228 -41.66 -22.73 -2.39
CA SER A 228 -42.14 -24.08 -2.08
C SER A 228 -43.62 -24.30 -2.41
N LYS A 229 -44.45 -23.25 -2.30
CA LYS A 229 -45.92 -23.35 -2.50
C LYS A 229 -46.33 -23.37 -3.98
N LYS A 230 -45.54 -22.78 -4.86
CA LYS A 230 -45.89 -22.54 -6.26
C LYS A 230 -45.13 -23.47 -7.18
N SER A 231 -45.82 -24.04 -8.17
CA SER A 231 -45.13 -24.64 -9.32
C SER A 231 -44.43 -23.56 -10.15
N ARG A 232 -43.55 -23.97 -11.07
CA ARG A 232 -42.79 -23.04 -11.93
C ARG A 232 -43.70 -22.09 -12.72
N ASP A 233 -44.70 -22.61 -13.40
CA ASP A 233 -45.60 -21.81 -14.25
C ASP A 233 -46.44 -20.82 -13.41
N GLU A 234 -46.81 -21.22 -12.20
CA GLU A 234 -47.52 -20.35 -11.24
C GLU A 234 -46.61 -19.26 -10.69
N LEU A 235 -45.31 -19.51 -10.59
CA LEU A 235 -44.34 -18.55 -10.09
C LEU A 235 -44.03 -17.46 -11.13
N GLU A 236 -43.89 -17.83 -12.40
CA GLU A 236 -43.76 -16.87 -13.51
C GLU A 236 -45.01 -15.99 -13.59
N SER A 237 -46.19 -16.59 -13.54
CA SER A 237 -47.47 -15.85 -13.51
C SER A 237 -47.59 -14.95 -12.28
N TRP A 238 -47.06 -15.38 -11.13
CA TRP A 238 -47.08 -14.61 -9.89
C TRP A 238 -46.11 -13.41 -9.93
N LEU A 239 -44.90 -13.58 -10.47
CA LEU A 239 -43.96 -12.46 -10.66
C LEU A 239 -44.47 -11.43 -11.68
N ALA A 240 -45.21 -11.89 -12.69
CA ALA A 240 -45.84 -11.02 -13.68
C ALA A 240 -47.06 -10.26 -13.12
N ASP A 241 -47.67 -10.73 -12.02
CA ASP A 241 -48.87 -10.13 -11.44
C ASP A 241 -48.62 -8.73 -10.87
N SER A 242 -49.51 -7.79 -11.22
CA SER A 242 -49.41 -6.39 -10.83
C SER A 242 -49.45 -6.17 -9.31
N THR A 243 -50.22 -6.97 -8.56
CA THR A 243 -50.30 -6.82 -7.11
C THR A 243 -49.02 -7.29 -6.43
N THR A 244 -48.42 -8.35 -6.96
CA THR A 244 -47.12 -8.87 -6.52
C THR A 244 -46.00 -7.89 -6.82
N LYS A 245 -45.95 -7.31 -8.03
CA LYS A 245 -44.98 -6.28 -8.38
C LYS A 245 -45.07 -5.07 -7.45
N VAL A 246 -46.28 -4.61 -7.12
CA VAL A 246 -46.48 -3.53 -6.14
C VAL A 246 -46.04 -3.93 -4.74
N ALA A 247 -46.27 -5.18 -4.32
CA ALA A 247 -45.83 -5.68 -3.02
C ALA A 247 -44.31 -5.79 -2.89
N LEU A 248 -43.59 -6.15 -3.95
CA LEU A 248 -42.12 -6.29 -3.92
C LEU A 248 -41.38 -4.99 -4.24
N PHE A 249 -41.87 -4.21 -5.21
CA PHE A 249 -41.11 -3.10 -5.82
C PHE A 249 -41.86 -1.76 -5.81
N GLY A 250 -43.11 -1.74 -5.32
CA GLY A 250 -43.92 -0.52 -5.28
C GLY A 250 -43.41 0.54 -4.29
N GLU A 251 -44.11 1.67 -4.25
CA GLU A 251 -43.82 2.76 -3.31
C GLU A 251 -43.83 2.30 -1.85
N PRO A 252 -43.05 2.93 -0.93
CA PRO A 252 -42.98 2.53 0.47
C PRO A 252 -44.32 2.35 1.20
N SER A 253 -45.35 3.12 0.83
CA SER A 253 -46.70 3.03 1.40
C SER A 253 -47.52 1.84 0.89
N LYS A 254 -47.13 1.25 -0.25
CA LYS A 254 -47.84 0.18 -0.96
C LYS A 254 -47.04 -1.11 -1.10
N ARG A 255 -45.74 -1.11 -0.79
CA ARG A 255 -44.91 -2.32 -0.75
C ARG A 255 -45.10 -3.11 0.55
N HIS A 256 -44.65 -4.36 0.56
CA HIS A 256 -44.55 -5.18 1.75
C HIS A 256 -43.50 -4.57 2.70
N PRO A 257 -43.71 -4.58 4.03
CA PRO A 257 -42.74 -3.98 4.96
C PRO A 257 -41.35 -4.63 4.90
N LEU A 258 -41.30 -5.92 4.58
CA LEU A 258 -40.09 -6.73 4.39
C LEU A 258 -39.69 -6.91 2.91
N ALA A 259 -40.19 -6.07 1.99
CA ALA A 259 -40.04 -6.29 0.55
C ALA A 259 -38.57 -6.43 0.11
N SER A 260 -37.67 -5.59 0.63
CA SER A 260 -36.24 -5.64 0.31
C SER A 260 -35.58 -6.95 0.74
N ASP A 261 -35.89 -7.44 1.94
CA ASP A 261 -35.39 -8.72 2.46
C ASP A 261 -35.93 -9.91 1.68
N VAL A 262 -37.21 -9.86 1.30
CA VAL A 262 -37.85 -10.86 0.46
C VAL A 262 -37.19 -10.91 -0.92
N VAL A 263 -36.97 -9.76 -1.58
CA VAL A 263 -36.30 -9.71 -2.89
C VAL A 263 -34.88 -10.24 -2.81
N ARG A 264 -34.08 -9.81 -1.82
CA ARG A 264 -32.72 -10.34 -1.61
C ARG A 264 -32.72 -11.85 -1.41
N SER A 265 -33.66 -12.37 -0.62
CA SER A 265 -33.78 -13.80 -0.35
C SER A 265 -34.28 -14.58 -1.56
N LEU A 266 -35.20 -14.03 -2.35
CA LEU A 266 -35.64 -14.62 -3.60
C LEU A 266 -34.46 -14.75 -4.57
N VAL A 267 -33.63 -13.71 -4.74
CA VAL A 267 -32.42 -13.81 -5.58
C VAL A 267 -31.52 -14.96 -5.14
N GLY A 268 -31.31 -15.12 -3.83
CA GLY A 268 -30.52 -16.21 -3.26
C GLY A 268 -31.11 -17.61 -3.42
N LEU A 269 -32.42 -17.76 -3.18
CA LEU A 269 -33.09 -19.06 -3.13
C LEU A 269 -33.55 -19.56 -4.50
N PHE A 270 -33.84 -18.66 -5.44
CA PHE A 270 -34.32 -19.04 -6.77
C PHE A 270 -33.40 -20.04 -7.49
N PRO A 271 -32.07 -19.80 -7.61
CA PRO A 271 -31.17 -20.77 -8.26
C PRO A 271 -31.04 -22.08 -7.47
N ARG A 272 -31.27 -22.06 -6.15
CA ARG A 272 -31.20 -23.25 -5.28
C ARG A 272 -32.41 -24.16 -5.42
N ARG A 273 -33.59 -23.57 -5.55
CA ARG A 273 -34.87 -24.29 -5.63
C ARG A 273 -35.26 -24.63 -7.08
N HIS A 274 -34.71 -23.93 -8.07
CA HIS A 274 -35.06 -24.09 -9.49
C HIS A 274 -33.85 -24.36 -10.41
N TYR A 275 -32.98 -25.31 -10.04
CA TYR A 275 -31.94 -25.87 -10.93
C TYR A 275 -31.04 -24.81 -11.62
N GLY A 276 -30.59 -23.77 -10.90
CA GLY A 276 -29.68 -22.76 -11.42
C GLY A 276 -30.33 -21.55 -12.11
N MET A 277 -31.64 -21.59 -12.38
CA MET A 277 -32.36 -20.45 -12.95
C MET A 277 -32.29 -19.20 -12.07
N GLN A 278 -32.24 -18.04 -12.71
CA GLN A 278 -32.05 -16.76 -12.03
C GLN A 278 -33.32 -15.92 -12.02
N LEU A 279 -33.60 -15.27 -10.89
CA LEU A 279 -34.77 -14.41 -10.72
C LEU A 279 -34.82 -13.28 -11.76
N TRP A 280 -33.67 -12.68 -12.10
CA TRP A 280 -33.61 -11.53 -13.02
C TRP A 280 -34.16 -11.83 -14.41
N ARG A 281 -34.21 -13.10 -14.85
CA ARG A 281 -34.79 -13.49 -16.16
C ARG A 281 -36.30 -13.36 -16.22
N HIS A 282 -36.95 -13.25 -15.07
CA HIS A 282 -38.41 -13.20 -14.94
C HIS A 282 -38.92 -11.80 -14.58
N LEU A 283 -38.03 -10.81 -14.59
CA LEU A 283 -38.34 -9.43 -14.24
C LEU A 283 -38.14 -8.52 -15.46
N ASP A 284 -38.90 -7.43 -15.48
CA ASP A 284 -38.77 -6.34 -16.45
C ASP A 284 -37.85 -5.24 -15.88
N GLU A 285 -37.40 -4.30 -16.70
CA GLU A 285 -36.67 -3.13 -16.18
C GLU A 285 -37.61 -2.17 -15.43
N PRO A 286 -37.17 -1.55 -14.31
CA PRO A 286 -35.80 -1.55 -13.75
C PRO A 286 -35.49 -2.70 -12.75
N GLU A 287 -36.47 -3.52 -12.37
CA GLU A 287 -36.30 -4.57 -11.35
C GLU A 287 -35.33 -5.67 -11.79
N ARG A 288 -35.29 -5.97 -13.09
CA ARG A 288 -34.32 -6.89 -13.69
C ARG A 288 -32.89 -6.49 -13.36
N THR A 289 -32.53 -5.23 -13.58
CA THR A 289 -31.19 -4.72 -13.27
C THR A 289 -30.89 -4.85 -11.77
N ALA A 290 -31.83 -4.48 -10.90
CA ALA A 290 -31.65 -4.60 -9.45
C ALA A 290 -31.43 -6.06 -8.99
N ALA A 291 -32.20 -7.01 -9.54
CA ALA A 291 -32.04 -8.44 -9.24
C ALA A 291 -30.73 -9.00 -9.80
N LEU A 292 -30.27 -8.53 -10.96
CA LEU A 292 -28.99 -8.92 -11.54
C LEU A 292 -27.82 -8.44 -10.67
N VAL A 293 -27.84 -7.20 -10.17
CA VAL A 293 -26.82 -6.68 -9.23
C VAL A 293 -26.80 -7.52 -7.97
N ALA A 294 -27.96 -7.81 -7.39
CA ALA A 294 -28.06 -8.66 -6.21
C ALA A 294 -27.55 -10.09 -6.49
N ALA A 295 -27.60 -10.58 -7.73
CA ALA A 295 -27.07 -11.88 -8.09
C ALA A 295 -25.53 -11.94 -7.96
N ALA A 296 -24.81 -10.83 -8.00
CA ALA A 296 -23.35 -10.82 -7.76
C ALA A 296 -22.98 -11.31 -6.35
N GLU A 297 -23.91 -11.22 -5.38
CA GLU A 297 -23.75 -11.70 -4.01
C GLU A 297 -23.91 -13.22 -3.86
N LEU A 298 -24.25 -13.93 -4.94
CA LEU A 298 -24.40 -15.39 -4.91
C LEU A 298 -23.04 -16.08 -4.75
N GLU A 299 -23.10 -17.30 -4.23
CA GLU A 299 -21.97 -18.23 -4.26
C GLU A 299 -21.65 -18.63 -5.71
N GLY A 300 -20.37 -18.83 -6.01
CA GLY A 300 -19.90 -19.08 -7.38
C GLY A 300 -20.59 -20.23 -8.11
N GLN A 301 -20.98 -21.30 -7.39
CA GLN A 301 -21.70 -22.44 -7.97
C GLN A 301 -23.10 -22.11 -8.52
N TYR A 302 -23.70 -20.98 -8.09
CA TYR A 302 -25.00 -20.51 -8.57
C TYR A 302 -24.88 -19.40 -9.63
N LEU A 303 -23.66 -19.07 -10.05
CA LEU A 303 -23.38 -18.07 -11.08
C LEU A 303 -23.07 -18.76 -12.40
N GLU A 304 -24.11 -18.98 -13.20
CA GLU A 304 -23.97 -19.49 -14.56
C GLU A 304 -23.27 -18.46 -15.48
N ARG A 305 -22.61 -18.96 -16.53
CA ARG A 305 -21.91 -18.14 -17.53
C ARG A 305 -22.75 -16.99 -18.08
N GLU A 306 -24.03 -17.22 -18.35
CA GLU A 306 -24.94 -16.18 -18.86
C GLU A 306 -25.13 -15.03 -17.86
N THR A 307 -25.26 -15.34 -16.56
CA THR A 307 -25.36 -14.33 -15.50
C THR A 307 -24.07 -13.53 -15.39
N VAL A 308 -22.93 -14.23 -15.43
CA VAL A 308 -21.59 -13.62 -15.39
C VAL A 308 -21.39 -12.69 -16.58
N ASP A 309 -21.79 -13.08 -17.79
CA ASP A 309 -21.70 -12.24 -18.98
C ASP A 309 -22.67 -11.05 -18.93
N CYS A 310 -23.86 -11.22 -18.35
CA CYS A 310 -24.80 -10.11 -18.11
C CYS A 310 -24.26 -9.11 -17.07
N LEU A 311 -23.61 -9.58 -16.00
CA LEU A 311 -22.93 -8.73 -15.02
C LEU A 311 -21.78 -7.94 -15.66
N ALA A 312 -20.98 -8.59 -16.51
CA ALA A 312 -19.92 -7.92 -17.27
C ALA A 312 -20.47 -6.80 -18.16
N ALA A 313 -21.56 -7.07 -18.89
CA ALA A 313 -22.22 -6.06 -19.71
C ALA A 313 -22.78 -4.90 -18.88
N LEU A 314 -23.32 -5.19 -17.69
CA LEU A 314 -23.87 -4.18 -16.78
C LEU A 314 -22.78 -3.22 -16.30
N ILE A 315 -21.62 -3.73 -15.90
CA ILE A 315 -20.47 -2.91 -15.46
C ILE A 315 -20.07 -1.92 -16.57
N SER A 316 -20.07 -2.37 -17.82
CA SER A 316 -19.65 -1.56 -18.96
C SER A 316 -20.72 -0.60 -19.50
N GLN A 317 -21.97 -0.67 -19.02
CA GLN A 317 -23.08 0.14 -19.55
C GLN A 317 -23.73 1.06 -18.51
N HIS A 318 -23.59 0.75 -17.21
CA HIS A 318 -24.33 1.42 -16.14
C HIS A 318 -23.40 1.93 -15.01
N PRO A 319 -22.74 3.09 -15.20
CA PRO A 319 -21.74 3.62 -14.25
C PRO A 319 -22.23 3.83 -12.82
N THR A 320 -23.53 4.09 -12.63
CA THR A 320 -24.14 4.27 -11.31
C THR A 320 -24.30 2.96 -10.54
N THR A 321 -24.24 1.83 -11.23
CA THR A 321 -24.51 0.49 -10.69
C THR A 321 -23.23 -0.32 -10.50
N SER A 322 -22.22 -0.10 -11.36
CA SER A 322 -20.91 -0.75 -11.29
C SER A 322 -20.22 -0.68 -9.92
N PRO A 323 -20.31 0.41 -9.13
CA PRO A 323 -19.70 0.48 -7.79
C PRO A 323 -20.10 -0.65 -6.84
N TYR A 324 -21.37 -1.09 -6.87
CA TYR A 324 -21.84 -2.18 -6.02
C TYR A 324 -21.21 -3.52 -6.42
N ILE A 325 -20.97 -3.72 -7.71
CA ILE A 325 -20.33 -4.94 -8.22
C ILE A 325 -18.82 -4.89 -7.98
N PHE A 326 -18.17 -3.72 -8.10
CA PHE A 326 -16.74 -3.60 -7.77
C PHE A 326 -16.46 -3.90 -6.31
N GLU A 327 -17.33 -3.50 -5.39
CA GLU A 327 -17.23 -3.90 -3.99
C GLU A 327 -17.26 -5.44 -3.89
N ARG A 328 -18.23 -6.09 -4.53
CA ARG A 328 -18.28 -7.56 -4.55
C ARG A 328 -17.06 -8.21 -5.23
N LEU A 329 -16.50 -7.60 -6.27
CA LEU A 329 -15.28 -8.12 -6.89
C LEU A 329 -14.07 -7.98 -5.97
N ARG A 330 -13.99 -6.92 -5.17
CA ARG A 330 -12.97 -6.80 -4.13
C ARG A 330 -13.07 -8.00 -3.21
N GLN A 331 -14.27 -8.37 -2.78
CA GLN A 331 -14.50 -9.51 -1.91
C GLN A 331 -13.96 -10.83 -2.51
N THR A 332 -14.40 -11.16 -3.72
CA THR A 332 -14.11 -12.45 -4.35
C THR A 332 -12.82 -12.50 -5.17
N ARG A 333 -11.99 -11.43 -5.16
CA ARG A 333 -10.82 -11.26 -6.04
C ARG A 333 -9.81 -12.40 -6.01
N GLY A 334 -9.57 -13.00 -4.84
CA GLY A 334 -8.61 -14.10 -4.63
C GLY A 334 -9.21 -15.51 -4.69
N SER A 335 -10.52 -15.65 -4.97
CA SER A 335 -11.21 -16.94 -4.94
C SER A 335 -11.16 -17.64 -6.31
N ALA A 336 -10.27 -18.61 -6.48
CA ALA A 336 -10.07 -19.31 -7.76
C ALA A 336 -11.35 -19.94 -8.34
N GLU A 337 -12.16 -20.58 -7.51
CA GLU A 337 -13.42 -21.22 -7.93
C GLU A 337 -14.60 -20.24 -8.13
N HIS A 338 -14.43 -18.96 -7.79
CA HIS A 338 -15.50 -17.97 -7.92
C HIS A 338 -15.49 -17.32 -9.32
N PRO A 339 -16.60 -17.36 -10.10
CA PRO A 339 -16.64 -16.79 -11.45
C PRO A 339 -16.46 -15.27 -11.52
N LEU A 340 -16.59 -14.56 -10.39
CA LEU A 340 -16.38 -13.11 -10.25
C LEU A 340 -15.06 -12.81 -9.53
N ASN A 341 -13.97 -13.46 -9.93
CA ASN A 341 -12.64 -13.25 -9.36
C ASN A 341 -11.83 -12.20 -10.18
N SER A 342 -10.52 -12.12 -9.96
CA SER A 342 -9.66 -11.16 -10.66
C SER A 342 -9.57 -11.37 -12.19
N ASP A 343 -9.76 -12.59 -12.70
CA ASP A 343 -9.82 -12.84 -14.15
C ASP A 343 -11.11 -12.26 -14.76
N PHE A 344 -12.22 -12.31 -14.02
CA PHE A 344 -13.44 -11.63 -14.42
C PHE A 344 -13.22 -10.12 -14.48
N LEU A 345 -12.58 -9.53 -13.45
CA LEU A 345 -12.24 -8.11 -13.46
C LEU A 345 -11.41 -7.78 -14.70
N GLU A 346 -10.29 -8.48 -14.91
CA GLU A 346 -9.40 -8.32 -16.07
C GLU A 346 -10.18 -8.28 -17.37
N ARG A 347 -11.04 -9.28 -17.62
CA ARG A 347 -11.86 -9.37 -18.83
C ARG A 347 -12.74 -8.12 -19.03
N VAL A 348 -13.34 -7.63 -17.95
CA VAL A 348 -14.25 -6.47 -17.99
C VAL A 348 -13.48 -5.19 -18.19
N VAL A 349 -12.54 -4.87 -17.30
CA VAL A 349 -11.88 -3.55 -17.31
C VAL A 349 -10.88 -3.41 -18.46
N ARG A 350 -10.29 -4.51 -18.96
CA ARG A 350 -9.43 -4.48 -20.16
C ARG A 350 -10.19 -4.07 -21.42
N SER A 351 -11.47 -4.41 -21.51
CA SER A 351 -12.30 -4.09 -22.69
C SER A 351 -12.65 -2.61 -22.81
N MET A 352 -12.51 -1.85 -21.73
CA MET A 352 -12.87 -0.43 -21.66
C MET A 352 -11.83 0.46 -22.35
N SER A 353 -12.30 1.55 -22.95
CA SER A 353 -11.42 2.69 -23.25
C SER A 353 -10.81 3.23 -21.95
N MET A 354 -9.69 3.94 -22.08
CA MET A 354 -9.05 4.57 -20.91
C MET A 354 -10.01 5.50 -20.17
N SER A 355 -10.79 6.30 -20.92
CA SER A 355 -11.74 7.24 -20.31
C SER A 355 -12.89 6.56 -19.56
N GLU A 356 -13.42 5.46 -20.09
CA GLU A 356 -14.48 4.69 -19.42
C GLU A 356 -13.95 4.04 -18.15
N ARG A 357 -12.76 3.42 -18.22
CA ARG A 357 -12.12 2.81 -17.06
C ARG A 357 -11.82 3.84 -15.98
N ASP A 358 -11.38 5.03 -16.34
CA ASP A 358 -11.12 6.08 -15.35
C ASP A 358 -12.39 6.62 -14.69
N LEU A 359 -13.48 6.77 -15.45
CA LEU A 359 -14.78 7.19 -14.93
C LEU A 359 -15.45 6.15 -14.02
N TRP A 360 -15.19 4.86 -14.24
CA TRP A 360 -15.92 3.78 -13.56
C TRP A 360 -15.04 3.09 -12.52
N TRP A 361 -13.94 2.50 -12.95
CA TRP A 361 -13.05 1.71 -12.10
C TRP A 361 -12.10 2.62 -11.30
N SER A 362 -11.32 3.49 -11.95
CA SER A 362 -10.34 4.31 -11.23
C SER A 362 -11.02 5.30 -10.27
N GLU A 363 -12.19 5.82 -10.60
CA GLU A 363 -13.00 6.65 -9.69
C GLU A 363 -13.56 5.86 -8.51
N TRP A 364 -13.97 4.60 -8.71
CA TRP A 364 -14.33 3.72 -7.60
C TRP A 364 -13.12 3.44 -6.70
N VAL A 365 -11.95 3.13 -7.27
CA VAL A 365 -10.69 2.93 -6.52
C VAL A 365 -10.33 4.19 -5.73
N ARG A 366 -10.42 5.38 -6.34
CA ARG A 366 -10.12 6.66 -5.67
C ARG A 366 -11.02 6.89 -4.44
N ARG A 367 -12.32 6.59 -4.55
CA ARG A 367 -13.29 6.74 -3.45
C ARG A 367 -13.06 5.78 -2.29
N HIS A 368 -12.48 4.60 -2.55
CA HIS A 368 -12.18 3.57 -1.55
C HIS A 368 -10.69 3.48 -1.23
N SER A 369 -9.93 4.55 -1.52
CA SER A 369 -8.47 4.51 -1.50
C SER A 369 -7.88 4.25 -0.12
N GLU A 370 -8.53 4.70 0.96
CA GLU A 370 -8.07 4.45 2.33
C GLU A 370 -8.07 2.95 2.64
N ASP A 371 -9.18 2.25 2.41
CA ASP A 371 -9.29 0.81 2.64
C ASP A 371 -8.42 -0.01 1.68
N ILE A 372 -8.27 0.42 0.43
CA ILE A 372 -7.44 -0.27 -0.57
C ILE A 372 -5.95 -0.11 -0.23
N VAL A 373 -5.52 1.05 0.28
CA VAL A 373 -4.12 1.24 0.73
C VAL A 373 -3.80 0.34 1.92
N ALA A 374 -4.72 0.22 2.89
CA ALA A 374 -4.53 -0.70 4.02
C ALA A 374 -4.43 -2.16 3.54
N ASP A 375 -5.27 -2.56 2.58
CA ASP A 375 -5.20 -3.89 1.97
C ASP A 375 -3.87 -4.14 1.22
N LEU A 376 -3.41 -3.15 0.44
CA LEU A 376 -2.13 -3.23 -0.27
C LEU A 376 -0.93 -3.35 0.67
N GLN A 377 -0.96 -2.65 1.81
CA GLN A 377 0.07 -2.77 2.85
C GLN A 377 0.11 -4.20 3.40
N ASN A 378 -1.05 -4.74 3.77
CA ASN A 378 -1.15 -6.12 4.28
C ASN A 378 -0.65 -7.15 3.25
N LEU A 379 -1.02 -6.98 1.97
CA LEU A 379 -0.53 -7.85 0.88
C LEU A 379 0.98 -7.74 0.70
N ALA A 380 1.51 -6.51 0.68
CA ALA A 380 2.95 -6.27 0.54
C ALA A 380 3.74 -6.88 1.71
N ASP A 381 3.28 -6.72 2.95
CA ASP A 381 3.90 -7.31 4.14
C ASP A 381 3.83 -8.85 4.08
N THR A 382 2.67 -9.41 3.73
CA THR A 382 2.49 -10.87 3.60
C THR A 382 3.41 -11.46 2.53
N TRP A 383 3.49 -10.84 1.35
CA TRP A 383 4.38 -11.30 0.26
C TRP A 383 5.86 -11.00 0.51
N ARG A 384 6.20 -10.01 1.35
CA ARG A 384 7.58 -9.83 1.81
C ARG A 384 8.00 -10.99 2.71
N ASP A 385 7.16 -11.32 3.67
CA ASP A 385 7.49 -12.24 4.76
C ASP A 385 7.37 -13.73 4.34
N ASN A 386 6.55 -14.03 3.33
CA ASN A 386 6.46 -15.35 2.70
C ASN A 386 6.94 -15.26 1.25
N GLN A 387 7.83 -16.15 0.81
CA GLN A 387 8.34 -16.19 -0.58
C GLN A 387 7.59 -17.18 -1.48
N GLN A 388 6.74 -18.05 -0.94
CA GLN A 388 5.93 -18.97 -1.75
C GLN A 388 4.71 -18.23 -2.32
N ARG A 389 4.37 -18.51 -3.58
CA ARG A 389 3.17 -17.97 -4.25
C ARG A 389 2.25 -19.09 -4.64
N ASP A 390 0.97 -18.95 -4.32
CA ASP A 390 -0.08 -19.87 -4.74
C ASP A 390 -0.98 -19.27 -5.84
N GLU A 391 -2.03 -19.99 -6.22
CA GLU A 391 -2.98 -19.53 -7.23
C GLU A 391 -3.80 -18.31 -6.78
N ARG A 392 -4.05 -18.18 -5.47
CA ARG A 392 -4.73 -17.00 -4.92
C ARG A 392 -3.85 -15.77 -5.05
N ASP A 393 -2.55 -15.89 -4.78
CA ASP A 393 -1.60 -14.79 -4.96
C ASP A 393 -1.55 -14.29 -6.40
N ARG A 394 -1.64 -15.22 -7.38
CA ARG A 394 -1.72 -14.86 -8.81
C ARG A 394 -2.95 -14.05 -9.15
N LEU A 395 -4.11 -14.44 -8.63
CA LEU A 395 -5.34 -13.66 -8.79
C LEU A 395 -5.21 -12.30 -8.11
N LEU A 396 -4.69 -12.26 -6.88
CA LEU A 396 -4.50 -11.02 -6.13
C LEU A 396 -3.56 -10.04 -6.84
N VAL A 397 -2.42 -10.47 -7.38
CA VAL A 397 -1.55 -9.58 -8.16
C VAL A 397 -2.23 -9.13 -9.46
N GLY A 398 -3.10 -9.97 -10.05
CA GLY A 398 -3.97 -9.59 -11.17
C GLY A 398 -4.91 -8.43 -10.83
N TRP A 399 -5.50 -8.44 -9.61
CA TRP A 399 -6.27 -7.31 -9.07
C TRP A 399 -5.39 -6.08 -8.83
N VAL A 400 -4.24 -6.24 -8.17
CA VAL A 400 -3.32 -5.13 -7.87
C VAL A 400 -2.83 -4.43 -9.13
N LYS A 401 -2.56 -5.17 -10.22
CA LYS A 401 -2.21 -4.63 -11.53
C LYS A 401 -3.23 -3.59 -12.02
N TRP A 402 -4.52 -3.80 -11.79
CA TRP A 402 -5.57 -2.85 -12.19
C TRP A 402 -5.70 -1.66 -11.24
N LEU A 403 -5.19 -1.74 -10.02
CA LEU A 403 -5.12 -0.58 -9.12
C LEU A 403 -4.08 0.46 -9.58
N LEU A 404 -3.13 0.08 -10.44
CA LEU A 404 -2.12 0.98 -11.02
C LEU A 404 -2.72 2.10 -11.90
N THR A 405 -4.00 1.99 -12.30
CA THR A 405 -4.70 3.08 -13.02
C THR A 405 -5.05 4.28 -12.14
N SER A 406 -4.88 4.15 -10.82
CA SER A 406 -5.29 5.14 -9.83
C SER A 406 -4.58 6.50 -9.99
N THR A 407 -5.32 7.56 -9.70
CA THR A 407 -4.84 8.94 -9.55
C THR A 407 -4.45 9.28 -8.11
N VAL A 408 -4.57 8.34 -7.17
CA VAL A 408 -4.05 8.50 -5.81
C VAL A 408 -2.61 8.02 -5.80
N LEU A 409 -1.64 8.94 -5.76
CA LEU A 409 -0.21 8.62 -5.91
C LEU A 409 0.25 7.57 -4.90
N ASN A 410 -0.07 7.79 -3.62
CA ASN A 410 0.24 6.87 -2.54
C ASN A 410 -0.28 5.44 -2.81
N LEU A 411 -1.51 5.31 -3.32
CA LEU A 411 -2.10 4.01 -3.64
C LEU A 411 -1.36 3.34 -4.80
N ARG A 412 -1.03 4.09 -5.86
CA ARG A 412 -0.27 3.57 -7.01
C ARG A 412 1.13 3.12 -6.60
N ASP A 413 1.77 3.82 -5.67
CA ASP A 413 3.09 3.46 -5.15
C ASP A 413 3.04 2.20 -4.28
N PHE A 414 2.05 2.09 -3.36
CA PHE A 414 1.81 0.84 -2.62
C PHE A 414 1.46 -0.33 -3.53
N ALA A 415 0.68 -0.10 -4.60
CA ALA A 415 0.38 -1.14 -5.59
C ALA A 415 1.66 -1.58 -6.34
N THR A 416 2.53 -0.64 -6.72
CA THR A 416 3.82 -0.96 -7.34
C THR A 416 4.71 -1.77 -6.39
N MET A 417 4.76 -1.39 -5.10
CA MET A 417 5.51 -2.12 -4.07
C MET A 417 4.95 -3.52 -3.82
N ALA A 418 3.63 -3.69 -3.79
CA ALA A 418 3.00 -5.00 -3.66
C ALA A 418 3.32 -5.90 -4.86
N VAL A 419 3.28 -5.37 -6.10
CA VAL A 419 3.71 -6.10 -7.30
C VAL A 419 5.19 -6.51 -7.21
N TYR A 420 6.07 -5.64 -6.70
CA TYR A 420 7.46 -5.97 -6.43
C TYR A 420 7.57 -7.13 -5.42
N TRP A 421 6.90 -7.07 -4.27
CA TRP A 421 6.98 -8.14 -3.27
C TRP A 421 6.38 -9.45 -3.77
N PHE A 422 5.31 -9.42 -4.56
CA PHE A 422 4.83 -10.60 -5.28
C PHE A 422 5.96 -11.20 -6.14
N GLY A 423 6.58 -10.37 -6.98
CA GLY A 423 7.66 -10.76 -7.88
C GLY A 423 8.94 -11.23 -7.19
N ARG A 424 9.19 -10.87 -5.92
CA ARG A 424 10.32 -11.43 -5.16
C ARG A 424 10.17 -12.93 -4.91
N GLY A 425 8.93 -13.42 -4.81
CA GLY A 425 8.60 -14.84 -4.64
C GLY A 425 8.31 -15.59 -5.94
N ASP A 426 7.72 -14.95 -6.95
CA ASP A 426 7.53 -15.52 -8.30
C ASP A 426 7.94 -14.52 -9.42
N PRO A 427 9.26 -14.37 -9.67
CA PRO A 427 9.78 -13.45 -10.68
C PRO A 427 9.29 -13.74 -12.10
N ILE A 428 9.16 -15.03 -12.45
CA ILE A 428 8.78 -15.45 -13.80
C ILE A 428 7.34 -15.04 -14.08
N ALA A 429 6.41 -15.31 -13.15
CA ALA A 429 5.02 -14.87 -13.30
C ALA A 429 4.92 -13.35 -13.43
N LEU A 430 5.67 -12.58 -12.64
CA LEU A 430 5.72 -11.12 -12.79
C LEU A 430 6.21 -10.70 -14.17
N PHE A 431 7.31 -11.30 -14.67
CA PHE A 431 7.88 -10.96 -15.97
C PHE A 431 6.93 -11.26 -17.13
N ASP A 432 6.24 -12.39 -17.09
CA ASP A 432 5.20 -12.73 -18.07
C ASP A 432 4.06 -11.70 -18.02
N MET A 433 3.56 -11.37 -16.83
CA MET A 433 2.53 -10.33 -16.65
C MET A 433 2.99 -8.95 -17.14
N THR A 434 4.27 -8.59 -16.94
CA THR A 434 4.84 -7.34 -17.47
C THR A 434 4.79 -7.33 -19.00
N LEU A 435 5.19 -8.40 -19.68
CA LEU A 435 5.14 -8.48 -21.15
C LEU A 435 3.69 -8.43 -21.68
N GLU A 436 2.74 -9.04 -20.99
CA GLU A 436 1.31 -8.97 -21.34
C GLU A 436 0.74 -7.56 -21.15
N SER A 437 1.16 -6.87 -20.07
CA SER A 437 0.68 -5.53 -19.73
C SER A 437 1.02 -4.47 -20.79
N LEU A 438 2.04 -4.69 -21.62
CA LEU A 438 2.42 -3.78 -22.72
C LEU A 438 1.28 -3.55 -23.73
N SER A 439 0.33 -4.49 -23.80
CA SER A 439 -0.86 -4.38 -24.65
C SER A 439 -1.97 -3.48 -24.09
N LEU A 440 -1.87 -3.05 -22.84
CA LEU A 440 -2.89 -2.25 -22.17
C LEU A 440 -2.84 -0.79 -22.63
N ASN A 441 -4.01 -0.19 -22.81
CA ASN A 441 -4.19 1.16 -23.35
C ASN A 441 -4.05 2.29 -22.31
N ASP A 442 -3.84 1.96 -21.04
CA ASP A 442 -3.48 2.92 -19.98
C ASP A 442 -2.00 2.75 -19.65
N LYS A 443 -1.19 3.80 -19.85
CA LYS A 443 0.28 3.71 -19.75
C LYS A 443 0.80 3.59 -18.32
N TYR A 444 0.01 3.95 -17.30
CA TYR A 444 0.42 3.77 -15.91
C TYR A 444 0.62 2.30 -15.53
N ILE A 445 -0.16 1.38 -16.12
CA ILE A 445 -0.04 -0.05 -15.83
C ILE A 445 1.29 -0.62 -16.35
N PRO A 446 1.59 -0.64 -17.66
CA PRO A 446 2.83 -1.22 -18.15
C PRO A 446 4.06 -0.45 -17.67
N GLU A 447 3.98 0.86 -17.43
CA GLU A 447 5.07 1.61 -16.81
C GLU A 447 5.43 1.06 -15.43
N ARG A 448 4.44 0.91 -14.53
CA ARG A 448 4.70 0.42 -13.16
C ARG A 448 5.01 -1.08 -13.12
N MET A 449 4.46 -1.87 -14.05
CA MET A 449 4.85 -3.27 -14.22
C MET A 449 6.29 -3.42 -14.73
N LEU A 450 6.76 -2.53 -15.61
CA LEU A 450 8.18 -2.48 -16.02
C LEU A 450 9.06 -2.02 -14.86
N ALA A 451 8.62 -1.02 -14.09
CA ALA A 451 9.33 -0.52 -12.92
C ALA A 451 9.52 -1.65 -11.88
N ALA A 452 8.46 -2.35 -11.49
CA ALA A 452 8.55 -3.46 -10.53
C ALA A 452 9.46 -4.59 -11.04
N SER A 453 9.33 -4.98 -12.32
CA SER A 453 10.21 -5.98 -12.94
C SER A 453 11.67 -5.55 -13.00
N TYR A 454 11.92 -4.26 -13.23
CA TYR A 454 13.27 -3.70 -13.16
C TYR A 454 13.82 -3.75 -11.72
N GLY A 455 12.98 -3.46 -10.72
CA GLY A 455 13.30 -3.66 -9.31
C GLY A 455 13.74 -5.10 -8.99
N ILE A 456 13.04 -6.10 -9.53
CA ILE A 456 13.42 -7.52 -9.37
C ILE A 456 14.73 -7.84 -10.09
N ALA A 457 14.94 -7.31 -11.30
CA ALA A 457 16.19 -7.48 -12.02
C ALA A 457 17.37 -6.90 -11.21
N MET A 458 17.26 -5.68 -10.69
CA MET A 458 18.28 -5.05 -9.84
C MET A 458 18.53 -5.83 -8.55
N ALA A 459 17.51 -6.45 -7.96
CA ALA A 459 17.67 -7.20 -6.71
C ALA A 459 18.52 -8.48 -6.87
N TYR A 460 18.49 -9.12 -8.05
CA TYR A 460 19.04 -10.46 -8.25
C TYR A 460 20.10 -10.60 -9.35
N TRP A 461 20.39 -9.56 -10.14
CA TRP A 461 21.33 -9.67 -11.26
C TRP A 461 22.73 -10.12 -10.82
N ALA A 462 23.19 -9.70 -9.64
CA ALA A 462 24.49 -10.06 -9.07
C ALA A 462 24.39 -11.08 -7.90
N ASP A 463 23.22 -11.29 -7.30
CA ASP A 463 23.04 -12.17 -6.14
C ASP A 463 23.50 -13.61 -6.45
N PRO A 464 24.53 -14.17 -5.80
CA PRO A 464 25.00 -15.53 -6.07
C PRO A 464 23.90 -16.61 -6.05
N ASN A 465 22.84 -16.42 -5.25
CA ASN A 465 21.72 -17.36 -5.13
C ASN A 465 20.60 -17.14 -6.17
N GLY A 466 20.71 -16.10 -7.01
CA GLY A 466 19.70 -15.65 -7.97
C GLY A 466 19.73 -16.27 -9.36
N GLU A 467 20.38 -17.43 -9.58
CA GLU A 467 20.62 -17.99 -10.92
C GLU A 467 19.35 -18.15 -11.77
N ASN A 468 18.27 -18.68 -11.18
CA ASN A 468 16.99 -18.83 -11.89
C ASN A 468 16.42 -17.47 -12.33
N VAL A 469 16.57 -16.44 -11.49
CA VAL A 469 16.08 -15.09 -11.77
C VAL A 469 16.93 -14.42 -12.84
N ARG A 470 18.26 -14.54 -12.77
CA ARG A 470 19.18 -14.09 -13.83
C ARG A 470 18.79 -14.68 -15.18
N GLN A 471 18.53 -15.97 -15.25
CA GLN A 471 18.07 -16.60 -16.49
C GLN A 471 16.72 -16.01 -16.95
N ALA A 472 15.76 -15.84 -16.04
CA ALA A 472 14.48 -15.22 -16.35
C ALA A 472 14.61 -13.76 -16.85
N VAL A 473 15.54 -12.98 -16.30
CA VAL A 473 15.86 -11.61 -16.75
C VAL A 473 16.35 -11.60 -18.20
N THR A 474 17.18 -12.57 -18.61
CA THR A 474 17.61 -12.68 -20.02
C THR A 474 16.44 -12.99 -20.96
N GLN A 475 15.48 -13.82 -20.53
CA GLN A 475 14.27 -14.12 -21.30
C GLN A 475 13.33 -12.90 -21.39
N LEU A 476 13.16 -12.19 -20.27
CA LEU A 476 12.42 -10.93 -20.24
C LEU A 476 13.02 -9.91 -21.20
N ALA A 477 14.35 -9.71 -21.19
CA ALA A 477 15.05 -8.78 -22.07
C ALA A 477 14.83 -9.10 -23.56
N GLN A 478 14.92 -10.38 -23.94
CA GLN A 478 14.60 -10.83 -25.30
C GLN A 478 13.13 -10.53 -25.64
N GLY A 479 12.20 -10.82 -24.73
CA GLY A 479 10.78 -10.55 -24.89
C GLY A 479 10.44 -9.05 -25.02
N LEU A 480 11.15 -8.19 -24.29
CA LEU A 480 11.06 -6.72 -24.37
C LEU A 480 11.61 -6.21 -25.70
N TYR A 481 12.77 -6.72 -26.15
CA TYR A 481 13.31 -6.40 -27.46
C TYR A 481 12.27 -6.68 -28.56
N GLU A 482 11.73 -7.89 -28.61
CA GLU A 482 10.76 -8.31 -29.64
C GLU A 482 9.49 -7.46 -29.64
N ARG A 483 9.01 -7.06 -28.46
CA ARG A 483 7.72 -6.38 -28.28
C ARG A 483 7.81 -4.86 -28.33
N MET A 484 8.96 -4.26 -28.02
CA MET A 484 9.12 -2.80 -27.93
C MET A 484 10.16 -2.21 -28.90
N PHE A 485 11.22 -2.94 -29.27
CA PHE A 485 12.38 -2.36 -29.96
C PHE A 485 12.72 -3.00 -31.31
N ALA A 486 12.19 -4.18 -31.62
CA ALA A 486 12.30 -4.79 -32.94
C ALA A 486 11.65 -3.89 -34.01
N PRO A 487 12.08 -3.98 -35.29
CA PRO A 487 11.33 -3.35 -36.38
C PRO A 487 9.87 -3.84 -36.37
N ASP A 488 8.93 -2.90 -36.52
CA ASP A 488 7.48 -3.14 -36.46
C ASP A 488 6.97 -3.77 -35.14
N ALA A 489 7.72 -3.59 -34.04
CA ALA A 489 7.36 -4.05 -32.71
C ALA A 489 5.95 -3.58 -32.31
N ARG A 490 5.08 -4.54 -31.99
CA ARG A 490 3.63 -4.31 -31.75
C ARG A 490 3.35 -3.30 -30.63
N TYR A 491 4.22 -3.24 -29.62
CA TYR A 491 4.05 -2.38 -28.45
C TYR A 491 5.16 -1.34 -28.34
N SER A 492 5.76 -0.95 -29.48
CA SER A 492 6.67 0.19 -29.55
C SER A 492 5.99 1.45 -28.99
N THR A 493 6.73 2.22 -28.19
CA THR A 493 6.21 3.43 -27.54
C THR A 493 7.28 4.49 -27.38
N ALA A 494 6.87 5.75 -27.50
CA ALA A 494 7.70 6.91 -27.19
C ALA A 494 7.71 7.26 -25.69
N HIS A 495 7.00 6.53 -24.83
CA HIS A 495 6.89 6.84 -23.41
C HIS A 495 8.25 6.69 -22.69
N ALA A 496 8.83 7.81 -22.24
CA ALA A 496 10.21 7.86 -21.77
C ALA A 496 10.53 6.90 -20.61
N LEU A 497 9.67 6.82 -19.58
CA LEU A 497 9.89 5.93 -18.43
C LEU A 497 9.80 4.45 -18.81
N MET A 498 8.85 4.07 -19.68
CA MET A 498 8.74 2.70 -20.17
C MET A 498 9.98 2.29 -20.97
N GLN A 499 10.47 3.18 -21.83
CA GLN A 499 11.73 2.96 -22.54
C GLN A 499 12.89 2.81 -21.55
N ASP A 500 12.96 3.68 -20.54
CA ASP A 500 14.04 3.66 -19.55
C ASP A 500 14.10 2.32 -18.81
N TYR A 501 13.01 1.91 -18.16
CA TYR A 501 12.97 0.64 -17.42
C TYR A 501 13.26 -0.56 -18.32
N ALA A 502 12.70 -0.60 -19.53
CA ALA A 502 12.93 -1.72 -20.46
C ALA A 502 14.38 -1.78 -20.95
N LEU A 503 15.01 -0.64 -21.22
CA LEU A 503 16.42 -0.57 -21.61
C LEU A 503 17.35 -0.97 -20.46
N CYS A 504 17.08 -0.51 -19.24
CA CYS A 504 17.88 -0.89 -18.08
C CYS A 504 17.76 -2.39 -17.74
N ILE A 505 16.58 -3.01 -17.93
CA ILE A 505 16.42 -4.47 -17.84
C ILE A 505 17.30 -5.18 -18.90
N ILE A 506 17.34 -4.66 -20.13
CA ILE A 506 18.19 -5.21 -21.20
C ILE A 506 19.68 -5.05 -20.85
N GLU A 507 20.09 -3.92 -20.30
CA GLU A 507 21.46 -3.68 -19.85
C GLU A 507 21.89 -4.67 -18.77
N LEU A 508 21.07 -4.88 -17.74
CA LEU A 508 21.32 -5.91 -16.72
C LEU A 508 21.38 -7.33 -17.32
N ALA A 509 20.48 -7.67 -18.24
CA ALA A 509 20.50 -8.95 -18.92
C ALA A 509 21.78 -9.19 -19.72
N LEU A 510 22.36 -8.14 -20.30
CA LEU A 510 23.64 -8.21 -21.03
C LEU A 510 24.83 -8.33 -20.10
N GLN A 511 24.77 -7.79 -18.87
CA GLN A 511 25.77 -8.06 -17.83
C GLN A 511 25.73 -9.52 -17.37
N VAL A 512 24.53 -10.07 -17.20
CA VAL A 512 24.33 -11.50 -16.86
C VAL A 512 24.78 -12.43 -17.99
N ASN A 513 24.38 -12.13 -19.22
CA ASN A 513 24.75 -12.90 -20.40
C ASN A 513 24.92 -11.97 -21.62
N PRO A 514 26.17 -11.69 -22.05
CA PRO A 514 26.44 -10.84 -23.20
C PRO A 514 25.86 -11.34 -24.53
N LEU A 515 25.46 -12.62 -24.61
CA LEU A 515 24.85 -13.23 -25.79
C LEU A 515 23.32 -13.12 -25.82
N THR A 516 22.70 -12.45 -24.83
CA THR A 516 21.24 -12.26 -24.77
C THR A 516 20.70 -11.63 -26.05
N LEU A 517 21.40 -10.61 -26.58
CA LEU A 517 21.08 -9.96 -27.85
C LEU A 517 22.28 -10.04 -28.80
N ASN A 518 22.02 -10.28 -30.08
CA ASN A 518 23.05 -10.16 -31.12
C ASN A 518 23.37 -8.69 -31.44
N GLY A 519 24.46 -8.44 -32.18
CA GLY A 519 24.92 -7.07 -32.47
C GLY A 519 23.91 -6.17 -33.19
N GLU A 520 23.04 -6.73 -34.06
CA GLU A 520 21.99 -5.94 -34.71
C GLU A 520 20.87 -5.59 -33.72
N GLN A 521 20.47 -6.54 -32.88
CA GLN A 521 19.46 -6.32 -31.85
C GLN A 521 19.94 -5.26 -30.85
N LEU A 522 21.18 -5.39 -30.36
CA LEU A 522 21.81 -4.45 -29.45
C LEU A 522 21.92 -3.03 -30.03
N ALA A 523 22.23 -2.89 -31.32
CA ALA A 523 22.30 -1.58 -31.97
C ALA A 523 20.95 -0.85 -31.96
N ARG A 524 19.82 -1.58 -31.89
CA ARG A 524 18.46 -1.03 -31.84
C ARG A 524 17.99 -0.71 -30.42
N THR A 525 18.70 -1.15 -29.39
CA THR A 525 18.41 -0.79 -27.99
C THR A 525 19.26 0.39 -27.50
N ARG A 526 20.13 0.94 -28.36
CA ARG A 526 20.91 2.14 -28.04
C ARG A 526 20.22 3.40 -28.55
N ARG A 527 20.20 4.45 -27.73
CA ARG A 527 19.68 5.76 -28.14
C ARG A 527 20.57 6.37 -29.24
N PRO A 528 20.01 7.14 -30.19
CA PRO A 528 18.58 7.40 -30.38
C PRO A 528 17.83 6.18 -30.95
N LEU A 529 16.63 5.90 -30.41
CA LEU A 529 15.80 4.77 -30.84
C LEU A 529 15.02 5.11 -32.13
N LYS A 530 15.71 5.05 -33.27
CA LYS A 530 15.21 5.51 -34.58
C LYS A 530 13.97 4.77 -35.09
N GLN A 531 13.73 3.57 -34.59
CA GLN A 531 12.59 2.73 -34.95
C GLN A 531 11.31 3.07 -34.19
N VAL A 532 11.39 3.93 -33.16
CA VAL A 532 10.22 4.34 -32.39
C VAL A 532 9.51 5.49 -33.10
N GLU A 533 8.27 5.24 -33.52
CA GLU A 533 7.44 6.24 -34.17
C GLU A 533 6.87 7.26 -33.16
N SER A 534 6.64 8.49 -33.63
CA SER A 534 5.97 9.53 -32.85
C SER A 534 4.47 9.25 -32.80
N PRO A 535 3.83 9.16 -31.61
CA PRO A 535 2.38 9.04 -31.51
C PRO A 535 1.66 10.37 -31.84
N PHE A 536 2.40 11.46 -32.01
CA PHE A 536 1.86 12.78 -32.31
C PHE A 536 1.86 13.06 -33.83
N PRO A 537 0.79 13.68 -34.37
CA PRO A 537 0.82 14.25 -35.70
C PRO A 537 1.79 15.44 -35.76
N ALA A 538 2.14 15.88 -36.96
CA ALA A 538 2.90 17.12 -37.14
C ALA A 538 2.14 18.30 -36.51
N ALA A 539 2.85 19.21 -35.83
CA ALA A 539 2.22 20.35 -35.15
C ALA A 539 1.39 21.25 -36.10
N SER A 540 1.75 21.32 -37.38
CA SER A 540 1.01 22.05 -38.42
C SER A 540 -0.30 21.39 -38.84
N ALA A 541 -0.51 20.11 -38.49
CA ALA A 541 -1.72 19.35 -38.78
C ALA A 541 -2.73 19.36 -37.61
N VAL A 542 -2.34 19.88 -36.44
CA VAL A 542 -3.21 20.04 -35.27
C VAL A 542 -3.93 21.37 -35.36
N THR A 543 -5.26 21.38 -35.23
CA THR A 543 -6.08 22.61 -35.24
C THR A 543 -6.55 22.97 -33.85
N ASP A 544 -6.58 24.28 -33.53
CA ASP A 544 -6.93 24.79 -32.20
C ASP A 544 -8.39 24.53 -31.77
N ILE A 545 -9.26 24.11 -32.70
CA ILE A 545 -10.69 23.83 -32.46
C ILE A 545 -10.89 22.72 -31.39
N GLU A 546 -9.90 21.85 -31.19
CA GLU A 546 -9.95 20.74 -30.24
C GLU A 546 -9.51 21.12 -28.80
N PHE A 547 -9.03 22.34 -28.57
CA PHE A 547 -8.38 22.69 -27.29
C PHE A 547 -9.34 23.07 -26.17
N GLU A 548 -10.50 23.66 -26.49
CA GLU A 548 -11.49 24.03 -25.46
C GLU A 548 -11.97 22.82 -24.66
N GLU A 549 -12.02 21.64 -25.27
CA GLU A 549 -12.43 20.38 -24.64
C GLU A 549 -11.35 19.74 -23.77
N VAL A 550 -10.09 20.19 -23.84
CA VAL A 550 -8.99 19.59 -23.06
C VAL A 550 -8.24 20.58 -22.18
N ASP A 551 -8.53 21.88 -22.29
CA ASP A 551 -7.76 22.93 -21.60
C ASP A 551 -7.75 22.76 -20.06
N ARG A 552 -8.80 22.21 -19.43
CA ARG A 552 -8.80 21.99 -17.97
C ARG A 552 -7.87 20.87 -17.53
N ALA A 553 -7.35 20.04 -18.44
CA ALA A 553 -6.29 19.10 -18.09
C ALA A 553 -5.03 19.83 -17.64
N PHE A 554 -4.76 21.00 -18.22
CA PHE A 554 -3.50 21.73 -18.06
C PHE A 554 -3.64 22.87 -17.05
N HIS A 555 -2.74 22.90 -16.05
CA HIS A 555 -2.58 24.03 -15.14
C HIS A 555 -1.28 24.79 -15.47
N MET A 556 -1.23 26.05 -15.07
CA MET A 556 -0.13 26.97 -15.39
C MET A 556 1.25 26.38 -15.07
N ASP A 557 1.43 25.80 -13.88
CA ASP A 557 2.72 25.25 -13.47
C ASP A 557 3.16 24.07 -14.33
N PHE A 558 2.23 23.19 -14.69
CA PHE A 558 2.50 22.03 -15.54
C PHE A 558 2.88 22.47 -16.96
N GLU A 559 2.16 23.43 -17.54
CA GLU A 559 2.53 23.99 -18.83
C GLU A 559 3.91 24.68 -18.73
N ASN A 560 4.10 25.52 -17.73
CA ASN A 560 5.25 26.40 -17.66
C ASN A 560 6.55 25.70 -17.28
N TYR A 561 6.55 24.93 -16.21
CA TYR A 561 7.78 24.34 -15.64
C TYR A 561 8.00 22.92 -16.19
N THR A 562 6.97 22.07 -16.15
CA THR A 562 7.08 20.67 -16.59
C THR A 562 7.21 20.58 -18.11
N MET A 563 6.21 21.00 -18.89
CA MET A 563 6.30 20.94 -20.35
C MET A 563 7.38 21.89 -20.91
N GLY A 564 7.59 23.03 -20.26
CA GLY A 564 8.64 23.99 -20.61
C GLY A 564 10.05 23.39 -20.59
N SER A 565 10.32 22.46 -19.66
CA SER A 565 11.62 21.78 -19.53
C SER A 565 12.05 21.00 -20.77
N LEU A 566 11.09 20.63 -21.63
CA LEU A 566 11.35 19.87 -22.86
C LEU A 566 12.00 20.72 -23.97
N VAL A 567 12.06 22.05 -23.82
CA VAL A 567 12.44 22.97 -24.90
C VAL A 567 13.72 23.71 -24.55
N LYS A 568 14.80 23.40 -25.28
CA LYS A 568 16.10 24.08 -25.17
C LYS A 568 15.96 25.57 -25.46
N GLY A 569 16.51 26.42 -24.59
CA GLY A 569 16.56 27.88 -24.79
C GLY A 569 15.27 28.64 -24.50
N ARG A 570 14.22 27.97 -24.01
CA ARG A 570 12.96 28.62 -23.60
C ARG A 570 13.11 29.23 -22.19
N ALA A 571 12.73 30.50 -22.03
CA ALA A 571 12.60 31.11 -20.71
C ALA A 571 11.29 30.71 -20.01
N ASN A 572 11.28 30.73 -18.67
CA ASN A 572 10.02 30.57 -17.92
C ASN A 572 9.00 31.64 -18.37
N TYR A 573 7.75 31.21 -18.54
CA TYR A 573 6.60 32.00 -19.02
C TYR A 573 6.69 32.46 -20.48
N ASP A 574 7.65 31.99 -21.26
CA ASP A 574 7.70 32.22 -22.71
C ASP A 574 6.78 31.22 -23.44
N TYR A 575 5.52 31.61 -23.63
CA TYR A 575 4.53 30.81 -24.38
C TYR A 575 4.61 31.00 -25.90
N ASP A 576 5.34 32.03 -26.36
CA ASP A 576 5.47 32.39 -27.77
C ASP A 576 6.66 31.69 -28.45
N HIS A 577 7.55 31.08 -27.68
CA HIS A 577 8.62 30.23 -28.21
C HIS A 577 8.05 29.17 -29.15
N ARG A 578 8.49 29.20 -30.42
CA ARG A 578 7.91 28.40 -31.52
C ARG A 578 7.82 26.91 -31.19
N ASP A 579 8.92 26.31 -30.75
CA ASP A 579 8.98 24.88 -30.42
C ASP A 579 8.06 24.53 -29.25
N TYR A 580 7.94 25.42 -28.27
CA TYR A 580 7.09 25.21 -27.10
C TYR A 580 5.60 25.26 -27.49
N SER A 581 5.24 26.23 -28.33
CA SER A 581 3.89 26.32 -28.93
C SER A 581 3.53 25.04 -29.69
N ASP A 582 4.46 24.50 -30.49
CA ASP A 582 4.25 23.28 -31.27
C ASP A 582 4.07 22.04 -30.38
N ILE A 583 4.95 21.81 -29.39
CA ILE A 583 4.79 20.65 -28.48
C ILE A 583 3.52 20.76 -27.63
N ARG A 584 3.14 21.99 -27.23
CA ARG A 584 1.94 22.22 -26.42
C ARG A 584 0.69 21.85 -27.22
N ARG A 585 0.62 22.23 -28.51
CA ARG A 585 -0.46 21.81 -29.41
C ARG A 585 -0.52 20.29 -29.57
N GLN A 586 0.64 19.64 -29.75
CA GLN A 586 0.71 18.18 -29.90
C GLN A 586 0.30 17.42 -28.62
N ILE A 587 0.76 17.86 -27.44
CA ILE A 587 0.40 17.22 -26.16
C ILE A 587 -1.10 17.39 -25.89
N ARG A 588 -1.68 18.56 -26.17
CA ARG A 588 -3.14 18.78 -26.06
C ARG A 588 -3.94 17.85 -26.97
N TRP A 589 -3.53 17.73 -28.23
CA TRP A 589 -4.12 16.76 -29.16
C TRP A 589 -4.06 15.33 -28.61
N ARG A 590 -2.90 14.94 -28.05
CA ARG A 590 -2.70 13.59 -27.51
C ARG A 590 -3.59 13.31 -26.31
N VAL A 591 -3.78 14.28 -25.42
CA VAL A 591 -4.72 14.18 -24.29
C VAL A 591 -6.14 13.87 -24.77
N GLY A 592 -6.62 14.61 -25.79
CA GLY A 592 -7.93 14.34 -26.40
C GLY A 592 -7.99 12.97 -27.09
N ASN A 593 -6.93 12.60 -27.82
CA ASN A 593 -6.82 11.30 -28.51
C ASN A 593 -6.83 10.10 -27.56
N LEU A 594 -6.30 10.25 -26.34
CA LEU A 594 -6.38 9.25 -25.27
C LEU A 594 -7.81 9.13 -24.68
N GLY A 595 -8.71 10.06 -24.99
CA GLY A 595 -10.14 10.02 -24.65
C GLY A 595 -10.58 10.99 -23.55
N PHE A 596 -9.69 11.87 -23.07
CA PHE A 596 -10.06 12.93 -22.12
C PHE A 596 -10.92 13.99 -22.80
N SER A 597 -11.96 14.45 -22.10
CA SER A 597 -12.70 15.66 -22.44
C SER A 597 -13.23 16.34 -21.19
N ASN A 598 -13.40 17.66 -21.27
CA ASN A 598 -13.99 18.47 -20.21
C ASN A 598 -15.42 18.03 -19.91
N GLU A 599 -16.20 17.66 -20.95
CA GLU A 599 -17.53 17.09 -20.77
C GLU A 599 -17.54 15.90 -19.79
N LYS A 600 -16.57 15.00 -19.90
CA LYS A 600 -16.48 13.79 -19.07
C LYS A 600 -15.93 14.06 -17.67
N PHE A 601 -14.86 14.85 -17.55
CA PHE A 601 -14.03 14.88 -16.34
C PHE A 601 -14.10 16.20 -15.55
N ALA A 602 -14.61 17.29 -16.13
CA ALA A 602 -14.51 18.61 -15.49
C ALA A 602 -15.13 18.68 -14.08
N GLU A 603 -16.23 17.96 -13.85
CA GLU A 603 -16.85 17.93 -12.53
C GLU A 603 -16.04 17.10 -11.52
N LEU A 604 -15.51 15.94 -11.93
CA LEU A 604 -14.65 15.11 -11.08
C LEU A 604 -13.36 15.84 -10.71
N ASP A 605 -12.71 16.44 -11.70
CA ASP A 605 -11.49 17.24 -11.51
C ASP A 605 -11.74 18.41 -10.55
N ARG A 606 -12.88 19.10 -10.67
CA ARG A 606 -13.29 20.16 -9.75
C ARG A 606 -13.51 19.65 -8.32
N LEU A 607 -14.09 18.47 -8.16
CA LEU A 607 -14.27 17.84 -6.84
C LEU A 607 -12.92 17.48 -6.20
N ILE A 608 -12.00 16.92 -6.99
CA ILE A 608 -10.64 16.58 -6.54
C ILE A 608 -9.88 17.85 -6.11
N ASP A 609 -9.90 18.89 -6.93
CA ASP A 609 -9.27 20.17 -6.59
C ASP A 609 -9.85 20.72 -5.28
N ASN A 610 -11.17 20.82 -5.18
CA ASN A 610 -11.83 21.32 -3.96
C ASN A 610 -11.46 20.53 -2.71
N ALA A 611 -11.37 19.20 -2.80
CA ALA A 611 -10.96 18.36 -1.67
C ALA A 611 -9.51 18.65 -1.23
N SER A 612 -8.62 18.91 -2.19
CA SER A 612 -7.22 19.27 -1.93
C SER A 612 -7.08 20.60 -1.18
N TRP A 613 -7.86 21.63 -1.54
CA TRP A 613 -7.83 22.96 -0.89
C TRP A 613 -8.20 22.93 0.60
N HIS A 614 -9.03 21.96 1.02
CA HIS A 614 -9.49 21.83 2.41
C HIS A 614 -8.55 20.97 3.28
N SER A 615 -7.60 20.26 2.66
CA SER A 615 -6.71 19.33 3.36
C SER A 615 -5.32 19.94 3.56
N ARG A 616 -5.17 20.87 4.52
CA ARG A 616 -3.86 21.39 4.94
C ARG A 616 -3.11 20.44 5.90
N GLY A 617 -3.17 19.13 5.65
CA GLY A 617 -2.51 18.09 6.44
C GLY A 617 -2.72 16.69 5.87
N ALA A 618 -1.76 15.79 6.20
CA ALA A 618 -1.67 14.31 6.18
C ALA A 618 -2.55 13.43 5.23
N ARG A 619 -3.27 13.99 4.27
CA ARG A 619 -4.12 13.24 3.33
C ARG A 619 -3.35 12.93 2.06
N ALA A 620 -3.58 11.75 1.50
CA ALA A 620 -2.87 11.26 0.30
C ALA A 620 -3.00 12.25 -0.87
N LYS A 621 -1.89 12.51 -1.57
CA LYS A 621 -1.85 13.37 -2.76
C LYS A 621 -2.65 12.72 -3.89
N VAL A 622 -3.75 13.36 -4.30
CA VAL A 622 -4.63 12.92 -5.38
C VAL A 622 -4.41 13.83 -6.59
N GLU A 623 -4.08 13.25 -7.73
CA GLU A 623 -4.02 13.99 -8.99
C GLU A 623 -5.39 14.04 -9.68
N ARG A 624 -5.62 15.12 -10.43
CA ARG A 624 -6.76 15.20 -11.34
C ARG A 624 -6.61 14.21 -12.49
N TYR A 625 -7.73 13.74 -13.05
CA TYR A 625 -7.70 12.89 -14.24
C TYR A 625 -7.06 13.62 -15.41
N GLY A 626 -7.37 14.91 -15.61
CA GLY A 626 -6.70 15.69 -16.65
C GLY A 626 -5.17 15.69 -16.51
N LYS A 627 -4.65 15.77 -15.28
CA LYS A 627 -3.20 15.71 -15.01
C LYS A 627 -2.60 14.35 -15.35
N LYS A 628 -3.30 13.25 -15.06
CA LYS A 628 -2.89 11.89 -15.48
C LYS A 628 -2.69 11.79 -17.00
N TYR A 629 -3.66 12.28 -17.77
CA TYR A 629 -3.57 12.26 -19.23
C TYR A 629 -2.46 13.18 -19.75
N SER A 630 -2.28 14.36 -19.15
CA SER A 630 -1.18 15.27 -19.46
C SER A 630 0.19 14.64 -19.19
N TRP A 631 0.35 13.85 -18.12
CA TRP A 631 1.60 13.12 -17.84
C TRP A 631 1.93 12.08 -18.91
N ILE A 632 0.95 11.31 -19.37
CA ILE A 632 1.16 10.33 -20.45
C ILE A 632 1.61 11.03 -21.72
N GLY A 633 0.93 12.11 -22.12
CA GLY A 633 1.32 12.92 -23.27
C GLY A 633 2.69 13.57 -23.11
N PHE A 634 3.03 14.02 -21.90
CA PHE A 634 4.34 14.57 -21.57
C PHE A 634 5.46 13.54 -21.72
N PHE A 635 5.35 12.36 -21.12
CA PHE A 635 6.41 11.34 -21.21
C PHE A 635 6.56 10.75 -22.61
N GLU A 636 5.48 10.66 -23.39
CA GLU A 636 5.58 10.32 -24.81
C GLU A 636 6.32 11.41 -25.61
N MET A 637 6.03 12.69 -25.35
CA MET A 637 6.75 13.80 -26.02
C MET A 637 8.21 13.89 -25.58
N TYR A 638 8.49 13.63 -24.30
CA TYR A 638 9.85 13.55 -23.77
C TYR A 638 10.66 12.54 -24.58
N GLY A 639 10.16 11.30 -24.74
CA GLY A 639 10.88 10.27 -25.50
C GLY A 639 11.00 10.59 -26.99
N VAL A 640 9.99 11.23 -27.61
CA VAL A 640 10.12 11.71 -29.01
C VAL A 640 11.26 12.73 -29.14
N ARG A 641 11.37 13.68 -28.22
CA ARG A 641 12.42 14.71 -28.26
C ARG A 641 13.79 14.16 -27.91
N LEU A 642 13.87 13.27 -26.92
CA LEU A 642 15.10 12.55 -26.55
C LEU A 642 15.65 11.77 -27.75
N ASN A 643 14.81 10.99 -28.43
CA ASN A 643 15.22 10.23 -29.61
C ASN A 643 15.61 11.09 -30.83
N LYS A 644 15.32 12.40 -30.78
CA LYS A 644 15.73 13.37 -31.81
C LYS A 644 16.91 14.27 -31.36
N GLY A 645 17.41 14.12 -30.14
CA GLY A 645 18.44 15.01 -29.57
C GLY A 645 17.96 16.46 -29.45
N LEU A 646 16.68 16.65 -29.08
CA LEU A 646 16.04 17.97 -29.01
C LEU A 646 15.77 18.44 -27.57
N LEU A 647 16.18 17.66 -26.57
CA LEU A 647 16.11 18.06 -25.17
C LEU A 647 17.32 18.95 -24.81
N PRO A 648 17.26 19.69 -23.69
CA PRO A 648 18.42 20.41 -23.18
C PRO A 648 19.57 19.46 -22.79
N ASP A 649 20.80 19.98 -22.73
CA ASP A 649 22.02 19.18 -22.57
C ASP A 649 22.07 18.39 -21.23
N TRP A 650 21.38 18.87 -20.19
CA TRP A 650 21.25 18.13 -18.92
C TRP A 650 20.45 16.82 -19.07
N ALA A 651 19.54 16.74 -20.04
CA ALA A 651 18.64 15.61 -20.22
C ALA A 651 19.23 14.44 -21.03
N ASP A 652 20.43 14.62 -21.62
CA ASP A 652 21.08 13.58 -22.42
C ASP A 652 21.62 12.43 -21.55
N HIS A 653 21.88 12.71 -20.27
CA HIS A 653 22.47 11.75 -19.32
C HIS A 653 21.56 11.47 -18.12
N ASP A 654 20.57 12.32 -17.88
CA ASP A 654 19.64 12.18 -16.76
C ASP A 654 18.39 11.37 -17.12
N ARG A 655 17.97 10.52 -16.18
CA ARG A 655 16.60 9.99 -16.13
C ARG A 655 15.63 11.17 -16.11
N PRO A 656 14.41 11.05 -16.69
CA PRO A 656 13.37 12.05 -16.47
C PRO A 656 13.22 12.32 -14.97
N SER A 657 13.52 13.56 -14.54
CA SER A 657 13.44 13.97 -13.13
C SER A 657 12.04 13.82 -12.53
N ASP A 658 11.04 13.59 -13.39
CA ASP A 658 9.66 13.30 -13.05
C ASP A 658 9.36 11.84 -12.67
N SER A 659 10.36 10.94 -12.63
CA SER A 659 10.22 9.61 -12.02
C SER A 659 9.81 9.74 -10.55
N ASP A 660 8.67 9.17 -10.16
CA ASP A 660 8.02 9.39 -8.85
C ASP A 660 8.28 8.28 -7.82
N ILE A 661 8.96 7.20 -8.21
CA ILE A 661 9.22 6.04 -7.36
C ILE A 661 10.61 5.47 -7.66
N ASP A 662 11.34 5.06 -6.62
CA ASP A 662 12.52 4.21 -6.78
C ASP A 662 12.06 2.74 -6.79
N PRO A 663 12.11 2.04 -7.94
CA PRO A 663 11.60 0.68 -8.09
C PRO A 663 12.45 -0.37 -7.38
N SER A 664 13.63 -0.02 -6.87
CA SER A 664 14.44 -0.93 -6.05
C SER A 664 13.91 -1.08 -4.63
N PHE A 665 13.04 -0.16 -4.16
CA PHE A 665 12.48 -0.14 -2.80
C PHE A 665 13.56 -0.32 -1.72
N PRO A 666 14.58 0.56 -1.65
CA PRO A 666 15.72 0.37 -0.77
C PRO A 666 15.28 0.28 0.70
N ALA A 667 15.91 -0.64 1.43
CA ALA A 667 15.78 -0.75 2.87
C ALA A 667 16.65 0.32 3.55
N PRO A 668 16.26 0.84 4.72
CA PRO A 668 17.12 1.73 5.47
C PRO A 668 18.44 1.02 5.83
N PRO A 669 19.59 1.75 5.83
CA PRO A 669 20.84 1.23 6.35
C PRO A 669 20.70 0.72 7.78
N ARG A 670 21.63 -0.15 8.21
CA ARG A 670 21.55 -0.83 9.50
C ARG A 670 21.59 0.19 10.66
N ASP A 671 20.72 0.00 11.65
CA ASP A 671 20.73 0.79 12.87
C ASP A 671 21.81 0.27 13.81
N TRP A 672 22.86 1.06 14.04
CA TRP A 672 24.02 0.67 14.82
C TRP A 672 24.50 1.80 15.71
N VAL A 673 24.88 1.47 16.94
CA VAL A 673 25.38 2.42 17.93
C VAL A 673 26.88 2.21 18.11
N PRO A 674 27.72 3.20 17.72
CA PRO A 674 29.16 3.09 17.95
C PRO A 674 29.48 3.15 19.45
N GLU A 675 30.44 2.33 19.88
CA GLU A 675 31.03 2.43 21.22
C GLU A 675 31.95 3.65 21.29
N LEU A 676 31.43 4.73 21.87
CA LEU A 676 32.11 6.01 21.98
C LEU A 676 32.15 6.51 23.42
N ASP A 677 33.22 7.23 23.68
CA ASP A 677 33.40 8.03 24.86
C ASP A 677 32.33 9.15 24.91
N ASP A 678 31.66 9.36 26.06
CA ASP A 678 30.61 10.38 26.21
C ASP A 678 31.24 11.73 26.66
N PRO A 679 31.31 12.76 25.79
CA PRO A 679 31.86 14.07 26.15
C PRO A 679 30.90 14.89 27.03
N LEU A 680 29.62 14.55 27.11
CA LEU A 680 28.62 15.27 27.90
C LEU A 680 28.74 14.96 29.41
N ASN A 681 29.31 13.79 29.76
CA ASN A 681 29.55 13.38 31.14
C ASN A 681 30.86 13.95 31.73
N ARG A 682 31.61 14.74 30.95
CA ARG A 682 32.91 15.29 31.34
C ARG A 682 32.92 16.81 31.11
N GLY A 683 33.65 17.54 31.96
CA GLY A 683 33.77 18.99 31.86
C GLY A 683 32.70 19.79 32.62
N PRO A 684 32.56 21.10 32.34
CA PRO A 684 31.64 21.99 33.05
C PRO A 684 30.16 21.62 32.86
N GLU A 685 29.35 21.85 33.90
CA GLU A 685 27.88 21.73 33.83
C GLU A 685 27.24 22.91 33.10
N ASP A 686 27.81 24.12 33.23
CA ASP A 686 27.34 25.30 32.51
C ASP A 686 27.67 25.19 31.01
N VAL A 687 26.67 25.42 30.16
CA VAL A 687 26.79 25.26 28.71
C VAL A 687 27.81 26.23 28.11
N VAL A 688 27.90 27.46 28.62
CA VAL A 688 28.83 28.47 28.09
C VAL A 688 30.27 28.08 28.41
N ASP A 689 30.52 27.65 29.64
CA ASP A 689 31.84 27.15 30.06
C ASP A 689 32.21 25.86 29.32
N TRP A 690 31.22 24.98 29.08
CA TRP A 690 31.42 23.71 28.36
C TRP A 690 31.75 23.92 26.87
N VAL A 691 31.07 24.83 26.18
CA VAL A 691 31.44 25.17 24.79
C VAL A 691 32.88 25.69 24.71
N SER A 692 33.30 26.45 25.73
CA SER A 692 34.62 27.09 25.78
C SER A 692 35.76 26.14 26.15
N THR A 693 35.53 25.20 27.07
CA THR A 693 36.59 24.40 27.72
C THR A 693 36.24 22.92 27.89
N GLY A 694 35.13 22.48 27.28
CA GLY A 694 34.66 21.10 27.34
C GLY A 694 35.65 20.11 26.72
N PRO A 695 35.47 18.81 27.02
CA PRO A 695 36.34 17.77 26.50
C PRO A 695 36.30 17.69 24.98
N THR A 696 37.41 17.26 24.40
CA THR A 696 37.49 16.89 22.98
C THR A 696 37.13 15.41 22.85
N PRO A 697 36.17 15.05 21.98
CA PRO A 697 35.85 13.65 21.73
C PRO A 697 37.02 12.92 21.07
N ASP A 698 37.11 11.61 21.30
CA ASP A 698 38.07 10.72 20.67
C ASP A 698 37.34 9.68 19.83
N TYR A 699 37.82 9.48 18.60
CA TYR A 699 37.20 8.63 17.59
C TYR A 699 38.19 7.64 16.99
N GLU A 700 39.43 7.55 17.50
CA GLU A 700 40.45 6.63 16.97
C GLU A 700 39.96 5.17 16.93
N SER A 701 39.23 4.75 17.98
CA SER A 701 38.71 3.38 18.12
C SER A 701 37.67 2.97 17.09
N ILE A 702 37.08 3.92 16.37
CA ILE A 702 36.07 3.65 15.33
C ILE A 702 36.58 3.85 13.91
N LEU A 703 37.83 4.32 13.74
CA LEU A 703 38.45 4.42 12.41
C LEU A 703 38.77 3.04 11.83
N LYS A 704 39.01 2.05 12.69
CA LYS A 704 39.18 0.64 12.37
C LYS A 704 38.41 -0.24 13.35
N LEU A 705 37.61 -1.17 12.86
CA LEU A 705 36.84 -2.12 13.67
C LEU A 705 37.13 -3.56 13.24
N GLU A 706 37.28 -4.47 14.19
CA GLU A 706 37.50 -5.90 13.93
C GLU A 706 36.20 -6.65 13.63
N GLU A 707 35.05 -6.10 14.06
CA GLU A 707 33.72 -6.66 13.84
C GLU A 707 32.69 -5.52 13.80
N ILE A 708 31.70 -5.64 12.92
CA ILE A 708 30.54 -4.74 12.86
C ILE A 708 29.28 -5.60 12.77
N ASP A 709 28.42 -5.54 13.79
CA ASP A 709 27.09 -6.21 13.79
C ASP A 709 27.16 -7.72 13.43
N GLY A 710 28.15 -8.43 13.98
CA GLY A 710 28.39 -9.85 13.70
C GLY A 710 29.17 -10.13 12.41
N GLU A 711 29.49 -9.12 11.60
CA GLU A 711 30.31 -9.25 10.39
C GLU A 711 31.81 -9.10 10.71
N PRO A 712 32.62 -10.15 10.52
CA PRO A 712 34.05 -10.09 10.81
C PRO A 712 34.78 -9.18 9.83
N GLY A 713 35.67 -8.34 10.36
CA GLY A 713 36.49 -7.41 9.59
C GLY A 713 37.90 -7.94 9.30
N PRO A 714 38.92 -7.06 9.27
CA PRO A 714 38.86 -5.66 9.72
C PRO A 714 38.15 -4.70 8.75
N TRP A 715 37.53 -3.67 9.30
CA TRP A 715 36.75 -2.63 8.60
C TRP A 715 37.37 -1.26 8.82
N LEU A 716 37.65 -0.53 7.74
CA LEU A 716 38.15 0.85 7.77
C LEU A 716 37.02 1.85 7.53
N LEU A 717 36.97 2.92 8.31
CA LEU A 717 36.02 4.01 8.13
C LEU A 717 36.39 4.84 6.90
N LEU A 718 35.52 4.89 5.91
CA LEU A 718 35.71 5.71 4.70
C LEU A 718 35.02 7.08 4.84
N ASP A 719 33.94 7.14 5.62
CA ASP A 719 33.26 8.39 5.84
C ASP A 719 32.37 8.36 7.08
N GLY A 720 32.23 9.51 7.75
CA GLY A 720 31.39 9.57 8.94
C GLY A 720 30.94 10.96 9.34
N PHE A 721 29.73 11.03 9.89
CA PHE A 721 29.22 12.13 10.68
C PHE A 721 28.66 11.59 11.99
N ILE A 722 29.04 12.21 13.11
CA ILE A 722 28.58 11.85 14.45
C ILE A 722 28.10 13.11 15.16
N GLU A 723 26.95 13.02 15.81
CA GLU A 723 26.41 14.01 16.71
C GLU A 723 26.12 13.35 18.06
N GLN A 724 26.65 13.89 19.15
CA GLN A 724 26.40 13.44 20.52
C GLN A 724 25.69 14.56 21.29
N GLY A 725 24.47 14.29 21.74
CA GLY A 725 23.58 15.22 22.41
C GLY A 725 22.48 14.47 23.16
N GLN A 726 21.88 15.07 24.18
CA GLN A 726 20.81 14.41 24.95
C GLN A 726 19.58 15.31 25.08
N GLU A 727 18.39 14.72 24.99
CA GLU A 727 17.16 15.47 25.24
C GLU A 727 17.14 16.05 26.66
N GLY A 728 16.85 17.35 26.77
CA GLY A 728 16.91 18.10 28.03
C GLY A 728 18.31 18.56 28.44
N ASP A 729 19.35 18.23 27.66
CA ASP A 729 20.70 18.78 27.78
C ASP A 729 20.95 19.77 26.64
N ASP A 730 21.40 20.96 26.99
CA ASP A 730 21.67 22.02 26.02
C ASP A 730 23.07 21.93 25.41
N ARG A 731 23.86 20.89 25.73
CA ARG A 731 25.19 20.64 25.19
C ARG A 731 25.11 19.66 24.01
N LEU A 732 25.77 20.02 22.91
CA LEU A 732 25.84 19.22 21.69
C LEU A 732 27.28 19.22 21.18
N VAL A 733 27.74 18.08 20.66
CA VAL A 733 28.95 18.01 19.84
C VAL A 733 28.62 17.32 18.53
N PHE A 734 29.11 17.86 17.41
CA PHE A 734 29.10 17.16 16.14
C PHE A 734 30.53 16.99 15.63
N THR A 735 30.78 15.99 14.79
CA THR A 735 32.11 15.70 14.21
C THR A 735 31.97 15.04 12.83
N PHE A 736 32.72 15.54 11.86
CA PHE A 736 32.98 14.90 10.58
C PHE A 736 34.25 14.04 10.66
N LEU A 737 34.18 12.82 10.14
CA LEU A 737 35.28 11.87 10.04
C LEU A 737 35.53 11.56 8.56
N ARG A 738 36.30 12.41 7.89
CA ARG A 738 36.51 12.29 6.44
C ARG A 738 37.77 11.50 6.15
N CYS A 739 37.63 10.34 5.48
CA CYS A 739 38.77 9.68 4.85
C CYS A 739 39.03 10.23 3.45
N PHE A 740 40.30 10.30 3.08
CA PHE A 740 40.75 10.65 1.74
C PHE A 740 41.99 9.83 1.37
N LEU A 741 42.26 9.71 0.08
CA LEU A 741 43.52 9.16 -0.44
C LEU A 741 44.34 10.28 -1.08
N SER A 742 45.64 10.26 -0.86
CA SER A 742 46.56 11.24 -1.48
C SER A 742 47.92 10.62 -1.76
N GLY A 743 48.66 11.22 -2.70
CA GLY A 743 50.04 10.85 -2.95
C GLY A 743 50.91 11.19 -1.72
N PRO A 744 52.02 10.46 -1.48
CA PRO A 744 52.88 10.72 -0.32
C PRO A 744 53.39 12.17 -0.23
N SER A 745 53.67 12.81 -1.38
CA SER A 745 54.11 14.20 -1.46
C SER A 745 53.03 15.21 -1.06
N GLU A 746 51.82 15.02 -1.55
CA GLU A 746 50.68 15.91 -1.34
C GLU A 746 50.12 15.76 0.08
N LEU A 747 50.14 14.54 0.63
CA LEU A 747 49.61 14.23 1.96
C LEU A 747 50.22 15.12 3.06
N GLN A 748 51.54 15.33 3.02
CA GLN A 748 52.22 16.19 3.99
C GLN A 748 51.78 17.65 3.90
N GLN A 749 51.46 18.13 2.70
CA GLN A 749 50.99 19.50 2.48
C GLN A 749 49.56 19.67 3.02
N VAL A 750 48.68 18.70 2.74
CA VAL A 750 47.31 18.65 3.27
C VAL A 750 47.31 18.73 4.80
N PHE A 751 48.11 17.89 5.47
CA PHE A 751 48.17 17.91 6.93
C PHE A 751 48.77 19.21 7.48
N THR A 752 49.80 19.76 6.84
CA THR A 752 50.40 21.03 7.26
C THR A 752 49.38 22.17 7.19
N GLU A 753 48.64 22.28 6.09
CA GLU A 753 47.58 23.29 5.93
C GLU A 753 46.44 23.06 6.93
N TYR A 754 46.05 21.82 7.16
CA TYR A 754 45.03 21.47 8.14
C TYR A 754 45.42 21.88 9.56
N ASP A 755 46.67 21.67 9.97
CA ASP A 755 47.17 22.05 11.29
C ASP A 755 47.23 23.58 11.45
N LEU A 756 47.67 24.28 10.40
CA LEU A 756 47.77 25.75 10.37
C LEU A 756 46.41 26.45 10.43
N ARG A 757 45.34 25.86 9.84
CA ARG A 757 44.00 26.47 9.83
C ARG A 757 43.25 26.21 11.14
N PRO A 758 42.95 27.24 11.96
CA PRO A 758 42.21 27.04 13.20
C PRO A 758 40.78 26.52 12.97
N TYR A 759 40.14 26.98 11.89
CA TYR A 759 38.83 26.51 11.43
C TYR A 759 38.97 25.87 10.05
N PRO A 760 38.97 24.53 9.96
CA PRO A 760 39.00 23.85 8.67
C PRO A 760 37.67 24.02 7.92
N GLY A 761 36.52 24.00 8.60
CA GLY A 761 35.25 24.52 8.09
C GLY A 761 34.64 23.86 6.85
N ASN A 762 33.41 24.29 6.53
CA ASN A 762 32.46 23.64 5.62
C ASN A 762 32.85 23.54 4.13
N HIS A 763 33.93 24.19 3.71
CA HIS A 763 34.35 24.21 2.29
C HIS A 763 35.83 23.92 2.09
N ALA A 764 36.66 23.97 3.14
CA ALA A 764 38.09 23.69 2.97
C ALA A 764 38.38 22.19 2.95
N ILE A 765 37.60 21.40 3.69
CA ILE A 765 37.55 19.95 3.48
C ILE A 765 36.39 19.70 2.52
N PRO A 766 36.64 19.22 1.29
CA PRO A 766 35.60 19.04 0.30
C PRO A 766 34.63 17.93 0.72
N ASP A 767 33.36 18.13 0.38
CA ASP A 767 32.34 17.11 0.53
C ASP A 767 32.34 16.16 -0.67
N PRO A 768 31.96 14.87 -0.46
CA PRO A 768 31.62 13.97 -1.54
C PRO A 768 30.55 14.58 -2.43
N ILE A 769 30.64 14.31 -3.74
CA ILE A 769 29.54 14.67 -4.64
C ILE A 769 28.24 13.98 -4.21
N THR A 770 27.11 14.61 -4.50
CA THR A 770 25.79 14.04 -4.25
C THR A 770 25.16 13.57 -5.56
N ASP A 771 24.79 12.31 -5.64
CA ASP A 771 24.01 11.73 -6.73
C ASP A 771 22.53 11.71 -6.38
N THR A 772 21.72 12.41 -7.18
CA THR A 772 20.28 12.56 -7.01
C THR A 772 19.44 11.83 -8.06
N ASN A 773 20.06 11.32 -9.12
CA ASN A 773 19.35 10.89 -10.35
C ASN A 773 19.42 9.38 -10.59
N THR A 774 20.15 8.65 -9.75
CA THR A 774 20.30 7.19 -9.79
C THR A 774 19.28 6.53 -8.85
N PHE A 775 18.76 5.36 -9.19
CA PHE A 775 17.99 4.54 -8.22
C PHE A 775 18.95 3.79 -7.29
N ALA A 776 18.56 3.50 -6.06
CA ALA A 776 19.45 2.82 -5.12
C ALA A 776 19.98 1.47 -5.67
N GLY A 777 19.12 0.67 -6.30
CA GLY A 777 19.51 -0.60 -6.94
C GLY A 777 20.39 -0.48 -8.19
N GLU A 778 20.61 0.73 -8.71
CA GLU A 778 21.54 0.99 -9.82
C GLU A 778 22.99 1.16 -9.35
N ILE A 779 23.19 1.35 -8.05
CA ILE A 779 24.50 1.42 -7.42
C ILE A 779 25.02 -0.01 -7.24
N PRO A 780 26.24 -0.35 -7.67
CA PRO A 780 27.23 0.51 -8.33
C PRO A 780 27.33 0.33 -9.86
N TRP A 781 26.51 -0.55 -10.45
CA TRP A 781 26.73 -1.09 -11.81
C TRP A 781 26.35 -0.13 -12.94
N SER A 782 25.47 0.83 -12.68
CA SER A 782 24.94 1.72 -13.72
C SER A 782 25.95 2.81 -14.10
N THR A 783 26.04 3.12 -15.39
CA THR A 783 26.82 4.26 -15.89
C THR A 783 26.21 5.61 -15.51
N ARG A 784 24.97 5.62 -14.97
CA ARG A 784 24.34 6.83 -14.40
C ARG A 784 24.80 7.12 -12.97
N PHE A 785 25.24 6.09 -12.25
CA PHE A 785 25.73 6.23 -10.89
C PHE A 785 26.91 7.21 -10.87
N ALA A 786 26.71 8.32 -10.16
CA ALA A 786 27.64 9.44 -10.07
C ALA A 786 28.20 9.85 -11.45
N TYR A 787 27.29 10.12 -12.41
CA TYR A 787 27.62 10.49 -13.79
C TYR A 787 28.76 11.53 -13.95
N PRO A 788 28.90 12.57 -13.11
CA PRO A 788 30.04 13.51 -13.20
C PRO A 788 31.42 12.87 -13.02
N LEU A 789 31.49 11.63 -12.52
CA LEU A 789 32.72 10.83 -12.35
C LEU A 789 32.84 9.74 -13.43
N ARG A 790 32.29 9.99 -14.61
CA ARG A 790 32.36 9.09 -15.78
C ARG A 790 33.07 9.79 -16.93
N ASP A 791 33.95 9.07 -17.60
CA ASP A 791 34.56 9.55 -18.85
C ASP A 791 33.56 9.48 -20.03
N GLU A 792 33.98 9.93 -21.21
CA GLU A 792 33.16 9.90 -22.43
C GLU A 792 32.74 8.48 -22.89
N ASN A 793 33.41 7.44 -22.38
CA ASN A 793 33.12 6.03 -22.65
C ASN A 793 32.27 5.39 -21.53
N GLY A 794 31.96 6.13 -20.46
CA GLY A 794 31.23 5.68 -19.29
C GLY A 794 32.10 4.97 -18.24
N ALA A 795 33.43 4.96 -18.38
CA ALA A 795 34.33 4.37 -17.39
C ALA A 795 34.44 5.26 -16.15
N ALA A 796 34.56 4.65 -14.96
CA ALA A 796 34.71 5.40 -13.72
C ALA A 796 36.03 6.19 -13.64
N GLU A 797 35.92 7.47 -13.28
CA GLU A 797 37.04 8.32 -12.91
C GLU A 797 37.13 8.49 -11.39
N ARG A 798 38.35 8.69 -10.89
CA ARG A 798 38.59 8.95 -9.46
C ARG A 798 38.06 10.33 -9.11
N GLN A 799 37.41 10.44 -7.96
CA GLN A 799 36.90 11.71 -7.46
C GLN A 799 38.05 12.55 -6.87
N ILE A 800 38.83 13.19 -7.74
CA ILE A 800 39.90 14.10 -7.34
C ILE A 800 39.31 15.49 -7.12
N VAL A 801 39.45 16.01 -5.91
CA VAL A 801 38.97 17.33 -5.48
C VAL A 801 40.08 18.10 -4.79
N MET A 802 39.98 19.44 -4.79
CA MET A 802 41.01 20.31 -4.23
C MET A 802 40.69 20.66 -2.77
N ALA A 803 41.44 20.09 -1.82
CA ALA A 803 41.35 20.44 -0.41
C ALA A 803 42.01 21.81 -0.15
N PHE A 804 41.41 22.60 0.73
CA PHE A 804 41.86 23.91 1.17
C PHE A 804 41.93 24.99 0.09
N GLU A 805 41.32 24.76 -1.09
CA GLU A 805 41.22 25.74 -2.15
C GLU A 805 40.40 26.96 -1.71
N THR A 806 40.87 28.16 -2.05
CA THR A 806 40.16 29.41 -1.78
C THR A 806 39.89 30.17 -3.07
N TYR A 807 38.69 30.72 -3.19
CA TYR A 807 38.28 31.55 -4.32
C TYR A 807 38.15 33.01 -3.87
N GLY A 808 38.77 33.95 -4.60
CA GLY A 808 38.65 35.38 -4.32
C GLY A 808 39.98 36.15 -4.41
N PRO A 809 40.09 37.31 -3.76
CA PRO A 809 41.31 38.14 -3.76
C PRO A 809 42.55 37.43 -3.22
N ASP A 810 42.33 36.48 -2.29
CA ASP A 810 43.35 35.64 -1.66
C ASP A 810 43.26 34.21 -2.22
N GLN A 811 43.19 34.07 -3.55
CA GLN A 811 43.10 32.78 -4.22
C GLN A 811 44.36 31.94 -3.93
N GLN A 812 44.15 30.77 -3.33
CA GLN A 812 45.16 29.76 -3.08
C GLN A 812 44.73 28.48 -3.78
N GLU A 813 45.62 27.95 -4.61
CA GLU A 813 45.45 26.65 -5.22
C GLU A 813 45.45 25.59 -4.11
N GLY A 814 44.44 24.73 -4.10
CA GLY A 814 44.31 23.68 -3.09
C GLY A 814 45.30 22.53 -3.29
N PHE A 815 45.11 21.47 -2.51
CA PHE A 815 45.86 20.22 -2.63
C PHE A 815 44.95 19.11 -3.16
N PRO A 816 45.34 18.38 -4.21
CA PRO A 816 44.50 17.33 -4.76
C PRO A 816 44.41 16.16 -3.78
N ILE A 817 43.17 15.78 -3.44
CA ILE A 817 42.84 14.59 -2.67
C ILE A 817 41.76 13.79 -3.40
N GLU A 818 41.73 12.50 -3.15
CA GLU A 818 40.67 11.62 -3.62
C GLU A 818 39.68 11.31 -2.51
N LEU A 819 38.39 11.50 -2.78
CA LEU A 819 37.33 11.06 -1.87
C LEU A 819 36.83 9.67 -2.30
N PRO A 820 36.84 8.66 -1.41
CA PRO A 820 36.51 7.29 -1.77
C PRO A 820 34.99 7.00 -1.80
N VAL A 821 34.14 7.99 -1.51
CA VAL A 821 32.69 7.82 -1.36
C VAL A 821 31.89 8.85 -2.16
N VAL A 822 30.62 8.56 -2.36
CA VAL A 822 29.59 9.43 -2.95
C VAL A 822 28.38 9.46 -2.00
N ASN A 823 27.73 10.61 -1.92
CA ASN A 823 26.46 10.75 -1.21
C ASN A 823 25.30 10.38 -2.15
N PHE A 824 24.53 9.36 -1.81
CA PHE A 824 23.27 9.07 -2.48
C PHE A 824 22.13 9.86 -1.83
N LEU A 825 21.30 10.53 -2.64
CA LEU A 825 20.13 11.28 -2.17
C LEU A 825 18.94 11.08 -3.11
N TRP A 826 17.91 10.37 -2.66
CA TRP A 826 16.63 10.33 -3.36
C TRP A 826 15.79 11.56 -2.95
N GLU A 827 15.86 12.65 -3.71
CA GLU A 827 15.18 13.92 -3.38
C GLU A 827 13.67 13.77 -3.17
N ARG A 828 13.03 12.79 -3.85
CA ARG A 828 11.60 12.52 -3.75
C ARG A 828 11.20 11.65 -2.56
N ALA A 829 12.14 11.20 -1.73
CA ALA A 829 11.85 10.37 -0.56
C ALA A 829 10.91 11.05 0.45
N LEU A 830 11.00 12.38 0.59
CA LEU A 830 10.14 13.15 1.49
C LEU A 830 8.68 13.22 1.02
N GLU A 831 8.43 13.03 -0.28
CA GLU A 831 7.09 12.98 -0.86
C GLU A 831 6.57 11.54 -1.02
N SER A 832 7.44 10.54 -0.90
CA SER A 832 7.10 9.13 -1.08
C SER A 832 6.63 8.48 0.24
N SER A 833 5.56 7.69 0.15
CA SER A 833 5.07 6.88 1.26
C SER A 833 5.79 5.53 1.40
N VAL A 834 6.46 5.07 0.34
CA VAL A 834 7.09 3.75 0.24
C VAL A 834 8.62 3.80 0.17
N ASN A 835 9.22 4.84 -0.43
CA ASN A 835 10.69 5.02 -0.48
C ASN A 835 11.16 5.99 0.63
N LYS A 836 11.43 5.47 1.83
CA LYS A 836 11.72 6.31 3.02
C LYS A 836 13.20 6.54 3.34
N VAL A 837 14.13 5.90 2.62
CA VAL A 837 15.56 5.93 2.99
C VAL A 837 16.16 7.33 2.89
N GLY A 838 15.75 8.13 1.90
CA GLY A 838 16.17 9.52 1.75
C GLY A 838 17.62 9.67 1.28
N ASN A 839 18.59 9.20 2.07
CA ASN A 839 20.01 9.29 1.76
C ASN A 839 20.82 8.09 2.27
N ALA A 840 22.00 7.88 1.68
CA ALA A 840 23.00 6.91 2.10
C ALA A 840 24.40 7.35 1.64
N ILE A 841 25.46 6.79 2.23
CA ILE A 841 26.83 6.93 1.72
C ILE A 841 27.19 5.61 1.04
N VAL A 842 27.79 5.70 -0.15
CA VAL A 842 28.20 4.55 -0.96
C VAL A 842 29.63 4.75 -1.48
N PRO A 843 30.37 3.69 -1.85
CA PRO A 843 31.71 3.84 -2.42
C PRO A 843 31.66 4.57 -3.78
N SER A 844 32.74 5.28 -4.12
CA SER A 844 32.82 5.97 -5.42
C SER A 844 32.80 4.98 -6.59
N PRO A 845 32.34 5.40 -7.79
CA PRO A 845 32.33 4.53 -8.96
C PRO A 845 33.69 3.91 -9.29
N ALA A 846 34.79 4.68 -9.14
CA ALA A 846 36.13 4.20 -9.43
C ALA A 846 36.54 3.08 -8.47
N LEU A 847 36.17 3.21 -7.19
CA LEU A 847 36.41 2.19 -6.19
C LEU A 847 35.59 0.92 -6.48
N CYS A 848 34.31 1.09 -6.85
CA CYS A 848 33.42 -0.02 -7.18
C CYS A 848 33.89 -0.82 -8.40
N GLU A 849 34.20 -0.15 -9.51
CA GLU A 849 34.62 -0.83 -10.75
C GLU A 849 35.97 -1.52 -10.60
N ARG A 850 36.94 -0.89 -9.93
CA ARG A 850 38.27 -1.47 -9.72
C ARG A 850 38.24 -2.72 -8.87
N LEU A 851 37.36 -2.77 -7.88
CA LEU A 851 37.24 -3.89 -6.96
C LEU A 851 36.18 -4.91 -7.37
N GLY A 852 35.44 -4.65 -8.46
CA GLY A 852 34.38 -5.54 -8.95
C GLY A 852 33.21 -5.66 -7.97
N LEU A 853 32.81 -4.56 -7.35
CA LEU A 853 31.74 -4.55 -6.35
C LEU A 853 30.36 -4.66 -7.00
N SER A 854 29.43 -5.27 -6.27
CA SER A 854 28.04 -5.42 -6.68
C SER A 854 27.09 -5.22 -5.51
N SER A 855 25.83 -4.89 -5.80
CA SER A 855 24.76 -4.76 -4.81
C SER A 855 23.85 -5.99 -4.85
N HIS A 856 23.29 -6.34 -3.69
CA HIS A 856 22.30 -7.39 -3.55
C HIS A 856 21.01 -6.86 -2.92
N ALA A 857 19.87 -7.31 -3.44
CA ALA A 857 18.55 -7.00 -2.91
C ALA A 857 18.29 -5.48 -2.74
N GLN A 858 17.82 -5.06 -1.56
CA GLN A 858 17.43 -3.68 -1.24
C GLN A 858 18.48 -2.95 -0.37
N GLN A 859 19.71 -3.45 -0.32
CA GLN A 859 20.73 -3.00 0.63
C GLN A 859 21.71 -2.00 -0.01
N PHE A 860 22.30 -1.14 0.81
CA PHE A 860 23.42 -0.26 0.44
C PHE A 860 24.78 -0.90 0.69
N ASP A 861 24.81 -2.03 1.40
CA ASP A 861 26.01 -2.84 1.57
C ASP A 861 26.38 -3.45 0.22
N LEU A 862 27.65 -3.36 -0.15
CA LEU A 862 28.17 -3.92 -1.40
C LEU A 862 28.97 -5.18 -1.11
N TYR A 863 29.07 -6.03 -2.12
CA TYR A 863 29.68 -7.35 -2.08
C TYR A 863 30.80 -7.43 -3.10
N ASP A 864 31.85 -8.18 -2.77
CA ASP A 864 32.92 -8.51 -3.71
C ASP A 864 32.50 -9.63 -4.68
N SER A 865 33.39 -9.97 -5.60
CA SER A 865 33.16 -11.01 -6.61
C SER A 865 32.95 -12.41 -6.03
N ASP A 866 33.37 -12.66 -4.79
CA ASP A 866 33.18 -13.93 -4.09
C ASP A 866 31.84 -13.97 -3.32
N GLY A 867 31.06 -12.88 -3.36
CA GLY A 867 29.80 -12.73 -2.66
C GLY A 867 29.95 -12.41 -1.17
N SER A 868 31.14 -12.00 -0.72
CA SER A 868 31.38 -11.56 0.65
C SER A 868 31.13 -10.07 0.80
N ILE A 869 30.64 -9.63 1.96
CA ILE A 869 30.40 -8.20 2.23
C ILE A 869 31.73 -7.44 2.11
N ALA A 870 31.71 -6.38 1.32
CA ALA A 870 32.84 -5.52 1.02
C ALA A 870 32.70 -4.14 1.68
N SER A 871 31.47 -3.65 1.87
CA SER A 871 31.21 -2.38 2.55
C SER A 871 29.94 -2.42 3.38
N ILE A 872 29.90 -1.60 4.45
CA ILE A 872 28.77 -1.51 5.37
C ILE A 872 28.34 -0.06 5.56
N CYS A 873 27.05 0.21 5.36
CA CYS A 873 26.43 1.51 5.64
C CYS A 873 25.62 1.46 6.94
N LEU A 874 25.96 2.35 7.89
CA LEU A 874 25.38 2.39 9.23
C LEU A 874 24.74 3.75 9.49
N ILE A 875 23.50 3.75 10.01
CA ILE A 875 22.78 4.99 10.35
C ILE A 875 22.12 4.87 11.72
N ARG A 876 22.29 5.89 12.55
CA ARG A 876 21.59 6.08 13.83
C ARG A 876 20.94 7.45 13.85
N LYS A 877 19.62 7.53 14.05
CA LYS A 877 18.88 8.82 14.07
C LYS A 877 18.29 9.18 15.44
N GLN A 878 18.46 8.34 16.46
CA GLN A 878 17.79 8.50 17.76
C GLN A 878 18.70 8.18 18.94
N GLY A 879 18.38 8.75 20.10
CA GLY A 879 19.13 8.54 21.34
C GLY A 879 20.26 9.57 21.50
N LYS A 880 21.24 9.24 22.35
CA LYS A 880 22.33 10.16 22.69
C LYS A 880 23.35 10.38 21.57
N ILE A 881 23.42 9.44 20.65
CA ILE A 881 24.35 9.44 19.52
C ILE A 881 23.50 9.32 18.27
N SER A 882 23.61 10.29 17.38
CA SER A 882 23.14 10.26 16.01
C SER A 882 24.37 10.11 15.11
N SER A 883 24.36 9.20 14.16
CA SER A 883 25.53 8.95 13.33
C SER A 883 25.17 8.44 11.95
N GLN A 884 26.01 8.76 10.98
CA GLN A 884 26.01 8.15 9.66
C GLN A 884 27.46 7.74 9.39
N LEU A 885 27.74 6.44 9.31
CA LEU A 885 29.08 5.89 9.20
C LEU A 885 29.14 4.91 8.03
N PHE A 886 30.24 4.96 7.28
CA PHE A 886 30.45 4.11 6.12
C PHE A 886 31.81 3.42 6.20
N TYR A 887 31.79 2.09 6.15
CA TYR A 887 32.96 1.24 6.31
C TYR A 887 33.24 0.40 5.07
N MET A 888 34.50 0.09 4.84
CA MET A 888 34.95 -0.86 3.82
C MET A 888 35.94 -1.87 4.40
N ARG A 889 35.92 -3.10 3.88
CA ARG A 889 36.84 -4.15 4.29
C ARG A 889 38.30 -3.75 3.99
N GLU A 890 39.18 -3.92 4.97
CA GLU A 890 40.56 -3.41 4.94
C GLU A 890 41.37 -3.93 3.75
N ASP A 891 41.27 -5.23 3.45
CA ASP A 891 41.99 -5.89 2.36
C ASP A 891 41.66 -5.28 0.99
N LEU A 892 40.39 -4.93 0.76
CA LEU A 892 39.93 -4.35 -0.49
C LEU A 892 40.39 -2.89 -0.63
N PHE A 893 40.23 -2.11 0.44
CA PHE A 893 40.56 -0.70 0.41
C PHE A 893 42.08 -0.44 0.34
N THR A 894 42.88 -1.23 1.06
CA THR A 894 44.34 -1.16 0.99
C THR A 894 44.90 -1.64 -0.34
N ARG A 895 44.28 -2.67 -0.95
CA ARG A 895 44.59 -3.07 -2.33
C ARG A 895 44.35 -1.93 -3.31
N TYR A 896 43.22 -1.25 -3.21
CA TYR A 896 42.91 -0.10 -4.06
C TYR A 896 43.95 1.02 -3.90
N ALA A 897 44.26 1.41 -2.67
CA ALA A 897 45.25 2.46 -2.37
C ALA A 897 46.65 2.10 -2.91
N ALA A 898 47.06 0.83 -2.78
CA ALA A 898 48.33 0.35 -3.32
C ALA A 898 48.37 0.38 -4.86
N GLU A 899 47.28 -0.01 -5.52
CA GLU A 899 47.18 0.00 -6.99
C GLU A 899 47.19 1.43 -7.58
N THR A 900 46.64 2.40 -6.84
CA THR A 900 46.63 3.81 -7.26
C THR A 900 47.86 4.60 -6.78
N GLY A 901 48.72 3.99 -5.97
CA GLY A 901 49.93 4.62 -5.42
C GLY A 901 49.62 5.73 -4.41
N GLN A 902 48.53 5.60 -3.66
CA GLN A 902 48.08 6.59 -2.68
C GLN A 902 48.14 6.04 -1.25
N THR A 903 48.17 6.96 -0.28
CA THR A 903 48.10 6.66 1.15
C THR A 903 46.73 7.06 1.69
N VAL A 904 46.18 6.24 2.58
CA VAL A 904 44.90 6.48 3.26
C VAL A 904 45.13 7.37 4.48
N ALA A 905 44.29 8.40 4.64
CA ALA A 905 44.35 9.32 5.76
C ALA A 905 42.96 9.83 6.15
N TRP A 906 42.87 10.41 7.35
CA TRP A 906 41.63 11.00 7.88
C TRP A 906 41.85 12.42 8.37
N LEU A 907 40.86 13.29 8.07
CA LEU A 907 40.70 14.60 8.72
C LEU A 907 39.43 14.53 9.58
N VAL A 908 39.60 14.65 10.89
CA VAL A 908 38.52 14.56 11.87
C VAL A 908 38.33 15.92 12.51
N TRP A 909 37.18 16.57 12.33
CA TRP A 909 36.92 17.87 12.97
C TRP A 909 35.44 18.05 13.33
N GLY A 910 35.19 18.96 14.26
CA GLY A 910 33.83 19.35 14.61
C GLY A 910 33.80 20.43 15.68
N GLU A 911 32.62 20.62 16.26
CA GLU A 911 32.37 21.70 17.19
C GLU A 911 31.59 21.23 18.42
N ARG A 912 31.96 21.80 19.58
CA ARG A 912 31.09 21.89 20.76
C ARG A 912 30.18 23.08 20.58
N THR A 913 28.87 22.87 20.67
CA THR A 913 27.88 23.91 20.44
C THR A 913 26.68 23.75 21.38
N PRO A 914 25.95 24.82 21.71
CA PRO A 914 24.63 24.68 22.29
C PRO A 914 23.68 23.91 21.38
N SER A 915 22.73 23.18 21.95
CA SER A 915 21.62 22.57 21.22
C SER A 915 20.88 23.62 20.38
N TYR A 916 20.28 23.21 19.25
CA TYR A 916 19.54 24.13 18.37
C TYR A 916 18.43 24.90 19.12
N ALA A 917 17.77 24.24 20.08
CA ALA A 917 16.73 24.84 20.92
C ALA A 917 17.30 25.95 21.83
N ALA A 918 18.51 25.75 22.36
CA ALA A 918 19.16 26.68 23.28
C ALA A 918 19.95 27.78 22.56
N TRP A 919 20.40 27.53 21.32
CA TRP A 919 21.31 28.38 20.54
C TRP A 919 20.92 29.85 20.60
N ARG A 920 19.67 30.19 20.23
CA ARG A 920 19.21 31.60 20.19
C ARG A 920 19.31 32.33 21.53
N SER A 921 19.22 31.61 22.64
CA SER A 921 19.25 32.17 23.99
C SER A 921 20.65 32.24 24.61
N LEU A 922 21.57 31.39 24.14
CA LEU A 922 22.93 31.24 24.68
C LEU A 922 24.01 31.85 23.80
N GLU A 923 23.79 32.01 22.48
CA GLU A 923 24.77 32.55 21.54
C GLU A 923 25.34 33.91 22.00
N ARG A 924 24.49 34.79 22.56
CA ARG A 924 24.90 36.10 23.06
C ARG A 924 25.61 36.07 24.43
N LYS A 925 25.57 34.93 25.12
CA LYS A 925 26.22 34.73 26.43
C LYS A 925 27.59 34.09 26.29
N ILE A 926 27.85 33.40 25.17
CA ILE A 926 29.14 32.81 24.88
C ILE A 926 30.14 33.93 24.58
N PRO A 927 31.29 34.00 25.30
CA PRO A 927 32.30 35.03 25.06
C PRO A 927 32.77 35.03 23.62
N GLN A 928 32.85 36.21 23.01
CA GLN A 928 33.18 36.33 21.59
C GLN A 928 34.57 35.78 21.23
N ASN A 929 35.50 35.73 22.21
CA ASN A 929 36.81 35.14 22.02
C ASN A 929 36.74 33.62 21.80
N VAL A 930 35.75 32.91 22.33
CA VAL A 930 35.56 31.45 22.10
C VAL A 930 35.38 31.15 20.61
N TYR A 931 34.64 32.02 19.91
CA TYR A 931 34.45 31.90 18.46
C TYR A 931 35.65 32.45 17.68
N SER A 932 36.20 33.61 18.05
CA SER A 932 37.32 34.21 17.29
C SER A 932 38.65 33.47 17.46
N GLU A 933 38.83 32.76 18.57
CA GLU A 933 40.01 31.91 18.85
C GLU A 933 39.73 30.43 18.57
N TYR A 934 38.52 30.08 18.10
CA TYR A 934 38.14 28.72 17.71
C TYR A 934 38.25 27.69 18.85
N ALA A 935 38.10 28.12 20.11
CA ALA A 935 38.21 27.25 21.29
C ALA A 935 37.10 26.19 21.41
N HIS A 936 36.00 26.36 20.68
CA HIS A 936 34.88 25.42 20.59
C HIS A 936 35.11 24.30 19.56
N ILE A 937 36.13 24.43 18.70
CA ILE A 937 36.46 23.44 17.66
C ILE A 937 37.42 22.38 18.22
N HIS A 938 37.23 21.16 17.76
CA HIS A 938 38.21 20.09 17.90
C HIS A 938 38.59 19.57 16.52
N LYS A 939 39.87 19.22 16.36
CA LYS A 939 40.38 18.63 15.13
C LYS A 939 41.53 17.66 15.40
N ARG A 940 41.64 16.60 14.62
CA ARG A 940 42.72 15.60 14.62
C ARG A 940 42.93 15.05 13.20
N SER A 941 44.16 14.63 12.90
CA SER A 941 44.52 13.97 11.65
C SER A 941 45.16 12.61 11.92
N TYR A 942 44.82 11.63 11.09
CA TYR A 942 45.33 10.26 11.20
C TYR A 942 45.85 9.79 9.84
N VAL A 943 46.86 8.94 9.86
CA VAL A 943 47.40 8.27 8.67
C VAL A 943 47.36 6.75 8.86
N TRP A 944 47.03 6.03 7.81
CA TRP A 944 47.05 4.57 7.81
C TRP A 944 48.47 4.06 7.54
N ASN A 945 49.04 3.29 8.47
CA ASN A 945 50.39 2.72 8.34
C ASN A 945 50.40 1.22 7.99
N GLY A 946 49.24 0.60 7.76
CA GLY A 946 49.10 -0.83 7.49
C GLY A 946 48.83 -1.71 8.72
N GLN A 947 48.73 -1.14 9.93
CA GLN A 947 48.34 -1.88 11.15
C GLN A 947 47.21 -1.18 11.90
N VAL A 948 47.43 0.07 12.30
CA VAL A 948 46.48 0.91 13.04
C VAL A 948 46.52 2.35 12.53
N PRO A 949 45.42 3.11 12.58
CA PRO A 949 45.47 4.54 12.29
C PRO A 949 46.29 5.25 13.38
N GLU A 950 47.36 5.95 13.01
CA GLU A 950 48.24 6.62 13.98
C GLU A 950 48.01 8.13 13.99
N ILE A 951 48.05 8.73 15.19
CA ILE A 951 48.01 10.18 15.37
C ILE A 951 49.33 10.77 14.87
N ARG A 952 49.25 11.73 13.94
CA ARG A 952 50.43 12.36 13.31
C ARG A 952 51.44 12.95 14.30
N ASN A 953 51.00 13.44 15.46
CA ASN A 953 51.88 14.10 16.45
C ASN A 953 52.98 13.17 17.03
N GLU A 954 52.94 11.86 16.76
CA GLU A 954 53.94 10.88 17.21
C GLU A 954 54.85 10.32 16.09
N LEU A 955 54.64 10.71 14.83
CA LEU A 955 55.53 10.32 13.73
C LEU A 955 56.68 11.34 13.62
N GLU A 956 57.84 11.00 14.19
CA GLU A 956 59.09 11.71 13.93
C GLU A 956 59.33 11.75 12.41
N THR A 957 59.69 12.94 11.92
CA THR A 957 59.94 13.31 10.51
C THR A 957 60.95 12.44 9.73
N GLU A 958 61.48 11.37 10.31
CA GLU A 958 62.47 10.49 9.67
C GLU A 958 61.89 9.24 8.99
N ASP A 959 60.66 8.79 9.31
CA ASP A 959 60.11 7.51 8.78
C ASP A 959 59.18 7.64 7.55
N LEU A 960 59.02 8.85 6.98
CA LEU A 960 58.17 9.12 5.80
C LEU A 960 58.97 9.50 4.52
N GLN A 961 60.25 9.12 4.43
CA GLN A 961 61.06 9.14 3.20
C GLN A 961 61.39 7.72 2.75
#